data_AF-A0A9D6S2X5-F1
#
_entry.id   AF-A0A9D6S2X5-F1
#
_cell.length_a   1.000
_cell.length_b   1.000
_cell.length_c   1.000
_cell.angle_alpha   90.00
_cell.angle_beta   90.00
_cell.angle_gamma   90.00
#
_symmetry.space_group_name_H-M   'P 1'
#
loop_
_entity.id
_entity.type
_entity.pdbx_description
1 polymer ?
#
loop_
_entity_poly.entity_id
_entity_poly.type
_entity_poly.pdbx_seq_one_letter_code
_entity_poly.pdbx_strand_id
1 'polypeptide(L)'
;MMSAFLPNILSSDNNNLLARIDSEDIQFVTPLREYLEYHGCTVIVNSTKNDLALYQFACGTGAFVKSIISDRMLRAKKILLIIQDNTLLYSENNIPSSIKIVYIDTQYLSDTQIQALFYFFFTSKETLCDLRKQKKQLVPQKDDRRETKGNEEYANKPIQTLKPEMDMFYKAHHDNTNLTSDKHNISTRNTNKDLDENEIPNDRLRINNLIASMFQKEVAEQSEYLFKKKSWPLGKLIFFGINIAVLFVVVYVGFVMLTLGAFMGSAKSMRTGNASQSHMFLRVGSFAIGTSKRMFPLIAFTGNILGLENTIREGERLLFSMGKVEEALTDFEGIIDKAKLFGETLLTSRSSGVAQSLPLTQAQSLKIDLVRASNTLALAQAEIGELQERSPRVFGNSLIRFYMKEGSDLLTALRKNIKVVDQLLTLYPQLAGFQKNVSYLFLFQNSMELRPTGGFIGSIGTMNVAEGIMQDFTITDVYEVDGQLKGHIDPPAPLRELLGQEHWYLRDSNWDADFATSGQKAQWFYEKESGKTVDGVVAVSLPFIVDLLKATGPVSLTDYNDRITAENFYGKALFYTRSDFFPGSTQKKDFLGSLSRALIDRLTTAKGVDPYKVFVAVADAVAGRNIQFYFDSQDLQRLVKQYGWTGEIPHSSLCENQISSCFSDTVSIIEANLGVNKANYFVRSNTLLRMTLDGSGEVRQTITHTISNTSSGENDIGGGSYKSYTRFYIPTNATLSAVLVDGAALPTRNDTHNKNVFPYGEFMLSGEKAGIYGIGHEVPIGQEQRLTLSYAHINPFIFVNGTAELRMLVQKQAGVMSRGVNIKLQFPSSWNAKATISDKDSVKGVVASDGQLEYNTTLLRDEFLTVYFTK
;
A
#
# COMPACT_ATOMS: atom_id res chain seq x y z
N MET A 1 44.61 -4.91 -22.22
CA MET A 1 45.54 -5.93 -22.76
C MET A 1 46.34 -6.43 -21.57
N MET A 2 46.42 -7.72 -21.24
CA MET A 2 46.13 -8.92 -22.05
C MET A 2 44.68 -9.41 -21.95
N SER A 3 44.19 -9.91 -23.08
CA SER A 3 42.97 -10.70 -23.22
C SER A 3 43.33 -12.20 -23.30
N ALA A 4 42.32 -13.05 -23.11
CA ALA A 4 42.25 -14.45 -23.56
C ALA A 4 43.27 -15.44 -22.96
N PHE A 5 42.76 -16.37 -22.13
CA PHE A 5 43.03 -17.81 -22.27
C PHE A 5 42.05 -18.65 -21.40
N LEU A 6 40.77 -18.70 -21.78
CA LEU A 6 39.83 -19.79 -21.42
C LEU A 6 38.48 -19.78 -22.19
N PRO A 7 38.46 -19.92 -23.53
CA PRO A 7 37.30 -20.42 -24.26
C PRO A 7 37.44 -21.92 -24.63
N ASN A 8 36.31 -22.56 -24.94
CA ASN A 8 36.17 -23.86 -25.63
C ASN A 8 36.47 -25.16 -24.84
N ILE A 9 35.65 -25.48 -23.84
CA ILE A 9 35.36 -26.89 -23.43
C ILE A 9 33.84 -27.19 -23.37
N LEU A 10 32.94 -26.19 -23.46
CA LEU A 10 31.49 -26.37 -23.24
C LEU A 10 30.61 -25.92 -24.43
N SER A 11 31.03 -26.23 -25.66
CA SER A 11 30.27 -25.87 -26.87
C SER A 11 30.22 -26.98 -27.93
N SER A 12 29.72 -28.16 -27.54
CA SER A 12 29.22 -29.19 -28.47
C SER A 12 28.38 -30.23 -27.71
N ASP A 13 27.13 -29.87 -27.39
CA ASP A 13 25.95 -30.74 -27.28
C ASP A 13 24.87 -30.04 -26.44
N ASN A 14 23.64 -29.96 -26.95
CA ASN A 14 22.49 -29.37 -26.24
C ASN A 14 21.96 -30.33 -25.15
N ASN A 15 22.69 -30.41 -24.03
CA ASN A 15 22.22 -30.95 -22.77
C ASN A 15 22.48 -29.91 -21.67
N ASN A 16 21.43 -29.48 -20.96
CA ASN A 16 21.58 -28.54 -19.84
C ASN A 16 22.61 -29.07 -18.84
N LEU A 17 23.66 -28.30 -18.60
CA LEU A 17 24.66 -28.61 -17.59
C LEU A 17 23.99 -28.51 -16.21
N LEU A 18 23.57 -29.65 -15.67
CA LEU A 18 22.93 -29.75 -14.37
C LEU A 18 23.98 -30.05 -13.29
N ALA A 19 24.14 -29.12 -12.34
CA ALA A 19 24.87 -29.33 -11.10
C ALA A 19 23.90 -29.52 -9.93
N ARG A 20 24.24 -30.42 -9.02
CA ARG A 20 23.51 -30.65 -7.78
C ARG A 20 24.35 -30.23 -6.58
N ILE A 21 23.80 -29.44 -5.68
CA ILE A 21 24.42 -29.13 -4.38
C ILE A 21 23.54 -29.71 -3.27
N ASP A 22 24.09 -30.63 -2.49
CA ASP A 22 23.50 -31.13 -1.24
C ASP A 22 24.21 -30.42 -0.07
N SER A 23 23.50 -29.67 0.76
CA SER A 23 24.10 -28.96 1.91
C SER A 23 23.16 -28.79 3.09
N GLU A 24 23.72 -28.88 4.29
CA GLU A 24 23.04 -28.57 5.55
C GLU A 24 22.78 -27.06 5.74
N ASP A 25 23.62 -26.19 5.17
CA ASP A 25 23.46 -24.74 5.21
C ASP A 25 23.37 -24.13 3.81
N ILE A 26 22.17 -23.65 3.48
CA ILE A 26 21.87 -23.00 2.20
C ILE A 26 22.59 -21.64 2.07
N GLN A 27 22.83 -20.92 3.17
CA GLN A 27 23.52 -19.63 3.12
C GLN A 27 25.00 -19.82 2.76
N PHE A 28 25.67 -20.82 3.34
CA PHE A 28 27.05 -21.16 2.99
C PHE A 28 27.25 -21.48 1.50
N VAL A 29 26.33 -22.24 0.88
CA VAL A 29 26.44 -22.65 -0.53
C VAL A 29 25.80 -21.68 -1.53
N THR A 30 25.16 -20.61 -1.07
CA THR A 30 24.54 -19.60 -1.95
C THR A 30 25.55 -18.99 -2.94
N PRO A 31 26.77 -18.59 -2.53
CA PRO A 31 27.80 -18.12 -3.45
C PRO A 31 28.30 -19.19 -4.45
N LEU A 32 28.33 -20.48 -4.07
CA LEU A 32 28.70 -21.58 -4.99
C LEU A 32 27.64 -21.80 -6.06
N ARG A 33 26.36 -21.71 -5.69
CA ARG A 33 25.23 -21.73 -6.62
C ARG A 33 25.35 -20.58 -7.61
N GLU A 34 25.49 -19.36 -7.11
CA GLU A 34 25.55 -18.14 -7.93
C GLU A 34 26.73 -18.15 -8.90
N TYR A 35 27.90 -18.64 -8.47
CA TYR A 35 29.05 -18.82 -9.36
C TYR A 35 28.77 -19.83 -10.50
N LEU A 36 28.13 -20.97 -10.19
CA LEU A 36 27.77 -21.97 -11.20
C LEU A 36 26.69 -21.46 -12.16
N GLU A 37 25.66 -20.77 -11.64
CA GLU A 37 24.58 -20.16 -12.44
C GLU A 37 25.11 -19.05 -13.35
N TYR A 38 26.00 -18.19 -12.84
CA TYR A 38 26.70 -17.16 -13.63
C TYR A 38 27.51 -17.76 -14.79
N HIS A 39 28.09 -18.94 -14.60
CA HIS A 39 28.80 -19.69 -15.64
C HIS A 39 27.90 -20.64 -16.47
N GLY A 40 26.58 -20.44 -16.45
CA GLY A 40 25.64 -21.12 -17.35
C GLY A 40 25.25 -22.55 -16.93
N CYS A 41 25.57 -22.95 -15.69
CA CYS A 41 25.15 -24.23 -15.13
C CYS A 41 23.78 -24.08 -14.44
N THR A 42 22.83 -24.94 -14.76
CA THR A 42 21.58 -25.03 -13.97
C THR A 42 21.89 -25.71 -12.65
N VAL A 43 21.61 -25.07 -11.52
CA VAL A 43 21.90 -25.62 -10.20
C VAL A 43 20.62 -26.04 -9.48
N ILE A 44 20.61 -27.25 -8.92
CA ILE A 44 19.58 -27.72 -7.99
C ILE A 44 20.18 -27.89 -6.59
N VAL A 45 19.60 -27.24 -5.59
CA VAL A 45 20.05 -27.33 -4.19
C VAL A 45 19.07 -28.20 -3.40
N ASN A 46 19.59 -29.19 -2.66
CA ASN A 46 18.84 -30.11 -1.80
C ASN A 46 17.64 -30.83 -2.48
N SER A 47 17.73 -31.10 -3.79
CA SER A 47 16.66 -31.76 -4.55
C SER A 47 16.42 -33.19 -4.06
N THR A 48 15.16 -33.53 -3.76
CA THR A 48 14.74 -34.91 -3.44
C THR A 48 14.53 -35.77 -4.69
N LYS A 49 14.57 -35.17 -5.89
CA LYS A 49 14.46 -35.91 -7.15
C LYS A 49 15.78 -36.62 -7.49
N ASN A 50 15.65 -37.73 -8.21
CA ASN A 50 16.78 -38.60 -8.57
C ASN A 50 17.40 -38.15 -9.91
N ASP A 51 17.72 -36.87 -10.00
CA ASP A 51 18.17 -36.22 -11.23
C ASP A 51 19.63 -36.61 -11.56
N LEU A 52 19.88 -37.00 -12.82
CA LEU A 52 21.23 -37.33 -13.33
C LEU A 52 22.07 -36.06 -13.54
N ALA A 53 22.54 -35.48 -12.44
CA ALA A 53 23.44 -34.33 -12.46
C ALA A 53 24.83 -34.71 -13.00
N LEU A 54 25.42 -33.85 -13.82
CA LEU A 54 26.77 -34.06 -14.35
C LEU A 54 27.84 -33.85 -13.27
N TYR A 55 27.58 -32.90 -12.37
CA TYR A 55 28.40 -32.56 -11.22
C TYR A 55 27.56 -32.62 -9.94
N GLN A 56 28.12 -33.20 -8.87
CA GLN A 56 27.50 -33.20 -7.55
C GLN A 56 28.45 -32.63 -6.50
N PHE A 57 27.94 -31.73 -5.67
CA PHE A 57 28.65 -31.07 -4.59
C PHE A 57 27.94 -31.44 -3.29
N ALA A 58 28.64 -32.01 -2.31
CA ALA A 58 28.09 -32.28 -0.98
C ALA A 58 28.86 -31.45 0.05
N CYS A 59 28.17 -30.61 0.83
CA CYS A 59 28.80 -29.58 1.65
C CYS A 59 28.21 -29.47 3.06
N GLY A 60 29.06 -29.57 4.08
CA GLY A 60 28.67 -29.43 5.48
C GLY A 60 29.61 -30.15 6.45
N THR A 61 29.11 -30.50 7.62
CA THR A 61 29.74 -31.45 8.55
C THR A 61 30.06 -32.77 7.87
N GLY A 62 31.12 -33.44 8.31
CA GLY A 62 31.48 -34.76 7.81
C GLY A 62 30.39 -35.80 8.05
N ALA A 63 29.61 -35.67 9.13
CA ALA A 63 28.45 -36.52 9.38
C ALA A 63 27.37 -36.36 8.30
N PHE A 64 27.01 -35.12 7.95
CA PHE A 64 26.07 -34.84 6.86
C PHE A 64 26.60 -35.36 5.52
N VAL A 65 27.83 -35.00 5.14
CA VAL A 65 28.43 -35.42 3.87
C VAL A 65 28.50 -36.95 3.78
N LYS A 66 28.86 -37.65 4.87
CA LYS A 66 28.87 -39.12 4.92
C LYS A 66 27.48 -39.73 4.67
N SER A 67 26.41 -39.11 5.19
CA SER A 67 25.05 -39.58 4.96
C SER A 67 24.65 -39.52 3.47
N ILE A 68 25.05 -38.45 2.77
CA ILE A 68 24.82 -38.30 1.32
C ILE A 68 25.54 -39.41 0.54
N ILE A 69 26.77 -39.77 0.93
CA ILE A 69 27.56 -40.84 0.30
C ILE A 69 26.94 -42.22 0.54
N SER A 70 26.49 -42.52 1.77
CA SER A 70 26.02 -43.86 2.15
C SER A 70 24.59 -44.16 1.72
N ASP A 71 23.70 -43.17 1.80
CA ASP A 71 22.25 -43.38 1.65
C ASP A 71 21.80 -43.27 0.18
N ARG A 72 22.62 -42.63 -0.67
CA ARG A 72 22.32 -42.41 -2.09
C ARG A 72 23.58 -42.58 -2.92
N MET A 73 23.67 -43.67 -3.69
CA MET A 73 24.81 -43.90 -4.60
C MET A 73 25.13 -42.65 -5.43
N LEU A 74 26.33 -42.11 -5.25
CA LEU A 74 26.82 -40.96 -6.02
C LEU A 74 26.92 -41.35 -7.50
N ARG A 75 26.09 -40.73 -8.35
CA ARG A 75 25.95 -41.09 -9.78
C ARG A 75 26.43 -40.01 -10.75
N ALA A 76 26.98 -38.90 -10.24
CA ALA A 76 27.54 -37.82 -11.05
C ALA A 76 28.91 -38.18 -11.64
N LYS A 77 29.26 -37.55 -12.78
CA LYS A 77 30.52 -37.82 -13.52
C LYS A 77 31.77 -37.30 -12.80
N LYS A 78 31.62 -36.24 -12.01
CA LYS A 78 32.60 -35.77 -11.01
C LYS A 78 31.87 -35.31 -9.75
N ILE A 79 32.44 -35.59 -8.58
CA ILE A 79 31.86 -35.24 -7.27
C ILE A 79 32.87 -34.40 -6.47
N LEU A 80 32.40 -33.33 -5.81
CA LEU A 80 33.18 -32.54 -4.85
C LEU A 80 32.55 -32.66 -3.45
N LEU A 81 33.35 -33.05 -2.46
CA LEU A 81 32.96 -33.09 -1.06
C LEU A 81 33.64 -31.90 -0.35
N ILE A 82 32.85 -30.99 0.23
CA ILE A 82 33.35 -29.83 0.97
C ILE A 82 33.02 -30.05 2.46
N ILE A 83 34.04 -30.33 3.26
CA ILE A 83 33.89 -30.74 4.66
C ILE A 83 34.32 -29.57 5.55
N GLN A 84 33.41 -29.13 6.41
CA GLN A 84 33.59 -27.97 7.30
C GLN A 84 34.20 -28.33 8.67
N ASP A 85 34.56 -29.60 8.89
CA ASP A 85 35.13 -30.11 10.13
C ASP A 85 36.36 -31.01 9.88
N ASN A 86 36.85 -31.68 10.92
CA ASN A 86 38.03 -32.56 10.87
C ASN A 86 37.70 -34.04 10.54
N THR A 87 36.48 -34.36 10.08
CA THR A 87 36.04 -35.74 9.84
C THR A 87 36.68 -36.33 8.59
N LEU A 88 37.54 -37.32 8.78
CA LEU A 88 38.10 -38.12 7.68
C LEU A 88 37.05 -39.08 7.11
N LEU A 89 36.57 -38.79 5.88
CA LEU A 89 35.59 -39.65 5.18
C LEU A 89 36.23 -40.87 4.50
N TYR A 90 37.48 -40.73 4.07
CA TYR A 90 38.29 -41.77 3.42
C TYR A 90 39.71 -41.73 4.00
N SER A 91 40.44 -42.84 3.93
CA SER A 91 41.90 -42.78 4.11
C SER A 91 42.51 -42.06 2.92
N GLU A 92 43.54 -41.22 3.15
CA GLU A 92 44.09 -40.30 2.13
C GLU A 92 44.56 -41.01 0.85
N ASN A 93 44.90 -42.30 0.94
CA ASN A 93 45.37 -43.13 -0.18
C ASN A 93 44.27 -43.92 -0.92
N ASN A 94 42.98 -43.75 -0.59
CA ASN A 94 41.90 -44.58 -1.15
C ASN A 94 40.63 -43.80 -1.56
N ILE A 95 40.81 -42.61 -2.12
CA ILE A 95 39.73 -41.78 -2.69
C ILE A 95 39.54 -42.14 -4.18
N PRO A 96 38.33 -42.52 -4.63
CA PRO A 96 38.04 -42.78 -6.05
C PRO A 96 38.36 -41.56 -6.94
N SER A 97 38.91 -41.78 -8.13
CA SER A 97 39.36 -40.70 -9.04
C SER A 97 38.25 -39.78 -9.57
N SER A 98 36.98 -40.17 -9.42
CA SER A 98 35.80 -39.33 -9.71
C SER A 98 35.40 -38.40 -8.55
N ILE A 99 35.97 -38.60 -7.36
CA ILE A 99 35.68 -37.83 -6.14
C ILE A 99 36.87 -36.94 -5.81
N LYS A 100 36.57 -35.67 -5.50
CA LYS A 100 37.50 -34.71 -4.92
C LYS A 100 36.99 -34.27 -3.56
N ILE A 101 37.91 -34.03 -2.62
CA ILE A 101 37.61 -33.65 -1.25
C ILE A 101 38.32 -32.33 -0.93
N VAL A 102 37.62 -31.40 -0.30
CA VAL A 102 38.19 -30.16 0.23
C VAL A 102 37.80 -29.99 1.68
N TYR A 103 38.79 -29.74 2.54
CA TYR A 103 38.54 -29.29 3.90
C TYR A 103 38.62 -27.77 4.00
N ILE A 104 37.66 -27.18 4.72
CA ILE A 104 37.55 -25.74 4.95
C ILE A 104 37.14 -25.47 6.40
N ASP A 105 37.49 -24.29 6.92
CA ASP A 105 37.22 -23.85 8.30
C ASP A 105 36.80 -22.38 8.27
N THR A 106 35.68 -22.11 7.57
CA THR A 106 35.06 -20.79 7.44
C THR A 106 33.55 -20.92 7.38
N GLN A 107 32.81 -20.03 8.04
CA GLN A 107 31.34 -19.99 8.01
C GLN A 107 30.76 -19.31 6.76
N TYR A 108 31.60 -18.67 5.95
CA TYR A 108 31.23 -18.05 4.68
C TYR A 108 32.33 -18.32 3.65
N LEU A 109 31.97 -18.31 2.36
CA LEU A 109 32.90 -18.43 1.24
C LEU A 109 33.15 -17.07 0.61
N SER A 110 34.42 -16.67 0.52
CA SER A 110 34.84 -15.52 -0.29
C SER A 110 35.05 -15.90 -1.76
N ASP A 111 34.91 -14.94 -2.67
CA ASP A 111 35.11 -15.13 -4.12
C ASP A 111 36.44 -15.82 -4.46
N THR A 112 37.52 -15.46 -3.75
CA THR A 112 38.84 -16.08 -3.92
C THR A 112 38.84 -17.56 -3.53
N GLN A 113 38.13 -17.95 -2.47
CA GLN A 113 37.98 -19.36 -2.08
C GLN A 113 37.10 -20.12 -3.09
N ILE A 114 36.05 -19.49 -3.62
CA ILE A 114 35.16 -20.08 -4.63
C ILE A 114 35.95 -20.38 -5.92
N GLN A 115 36.75 -19.42 -6.39
CA GLN A 115 37.63 -19.61 -7.55
C GLN A 115 38.67 -20.73 -7.30
N ALA A 116 39.28 -20.77 -6.11
CA ALA A 116 40.22 -21.83 -5.74
C ALA A 116 39.57 -23.23 -5.69
N LEU A 117 38.35 -23.32 -5.13
CA LEU A 117 37.54 -24.55 -5.08
C LEU A 117 37.25 -25.09 -6.48
N PHE A 118 36.74 -24.25 -7.38
CA PHE A 118 36.41 -24.68 -8.74
C PHE A 118 37.65 -24.95 -9.60
N TYR A 119 38.72 -24.19 -9.43
CA TYR A 119 40.01 -24.50 -10.07
C TYR A 119 40.50 -25.89 -9.65
N PHE A 120 40.58 -26.17 -8.34
CA PHE A 120 40.94 -27.49 -7.82
C PHE A 120 40.00 -28.60 -8.34
N PHE A 121 38.69 -28.36 -8.39
CA PHE A 121 37.71 -29.34 -8.84
C PHE A 121 37.88 -29.73 -10.32
N PHE A 122 38.07 -28.74 -11.19
CA PHE A 122 38.11 -28.97 -12.63
C PHE A 122 39.50 -29.31 -13.17
N THR A 123 40.57 -28.67 -12.68
CA THR A 123 41.92 -28.72 -13.31
C THR A 123 42.94 -29.59 -12.58
N SER A 124 42.89 -29.69 -11.25
CA SER A 124 43.92 -30.42 -10.48
C SER A 124 43.83 -31.94 -10.71
N LYS A 125 44.98 -32.62 -10.68
CA LYS A 125 45.07 -34.09 -10.66
C LYS A 125 44.95 -34.68 -9.25
N GLU A 126 45.07 -33.86 -8.21
CA GLU A 126 44.95 -34.29 -6.81
C GLU A 126 43.47 -34.52 -6.43
N THR A 127 43.21 -35.52 -5.59
CA THR A 127 41.87 -35.86 -5.08
C THR A 127 41.54 -35.19 -3.75
N LEU A 128 42.52 -34.59 -3.07
CA LEU A 128 42.35 -33.93 -1.77
C LEU A 128 43.02 -32.54 -1.76
N CYS A 129 42.32 -31.55 -1.19
CA CYS A 129 42.87 -30.22 -0.88
C CYS A 129 42.49 -29.81 0.55
N ASP A 130 43.40 -29.16 1.28
CA ASP A 130 43.13 -28.64 2.63
C ASP A 130 43.36 -27.13 2.64
N LEU A 131 42.28 -26.37 2.43
CA LEU A 131 42.33 -24.90 2.38
C LEU A 131 42.67 -24.28 3.74
N ARG A 132 42.50 -25.03 4.84
CA ARG A 132 42.91 -24.60 6.19
C ARG A 132 44.43 -24.47 6.29
N LYS A 133 45.18 -25.33 5.58
CA LYS A 133 46.65 -25.33 5.54
C LYS A 133 47.23 -24.24 4.62
N GLN A 134 46.45 -23.68 3.69
CA GLN A 134 46.92 -22.65 2.74
C GLN A 134 47.07 -21.23 3.32
N LYS A 135 46.69 -21.00 4.60
CA LYS A 135 46.83 -19.70 5.31
C LYS A 135 48.27 -19.17 5.49
N LYS A 136 49.29 -19.74 4.83
CA LYS A 136 50.72 -19.44 5.05
C LYS A 136 51.53 -18.94 3.85
N GLN A 137 50.92 -18.79 2.67
CA GLN A 137 51.55 -18.16 1.51
C GLN A 137 50.54 -17.28 0.76
N LEU A 138 50.44 -16.00 1.14
CA LEU A 138 49.89 -14.90 0.34
C LEU A 138 50.10 -13.58 1.13
N VAL A 139 51.36 -13.17 1.24
CA VAL A 139 51.72 -11.78 1.62
C VAL A 139 52.23 -11.11 0.34
N PRO A 140 51.59 -10.05 -0.16
CA PRO A 140 52.10 -9.31 -1.32
C PRO A 140 53.43 -8.64 -0.99
N GLN A 141 54.38 -8.68 -1.93
CA GLN A 141 55.55 -7.78 -1.88
C GLN A 141 55.06 -6.33 -1.91
N LYS A 142 55.64 -5.48 -1.05
CA LYS A 142 55.47 -4.03 -1.16
C LYS A 142 56.26 -3.51 -2.36
N ASP A 143 55.59 -2.72 -3.19
CA ASP A 143 56.25 -1.83 -4.14
C ASP A 143 56.72 -0.55 -3.41
N ASP A 144 57.71 0.13 -3.99
CA ASP A 144 58.47 1.21 -3.38
C ASP A 144 57.70 2.54 -3.34
N ARG A 145 57.56 3.12 -2.14
CA ARG A 145 57.62 4.57 -1.92
C ARG A 145 57.83 4.95 -0.45
N ARG A 146 58.64 5.99 -0.24
CA ARG A 146 59.15 6.47 1.06
C ARG A 146 58.08 7.26 1.82
N GLU A 147 58.02 7.16 3.15
CA GLU A 147 58.52 8.22 4.05
C GLU A 147 58.44 7.90 5.58
N THR A 148 59.60 8.12 6.24
CA THR A 148 59.87 8.51 7.65
C THR A 148 59.04 8.05 8.87
N LYS A 149 59.72 7.24 9.70
CA LYS A 149 60.05 7.40 11.15
C LYS A 149 58.95 7.62 12.22
N GLY A 150 59.00 6.78 13.26
CA GLY A 150 58.42 7.04 14.59
C GLY A 150 58.23 5.77 15.46
N ASN A 151 59.22 5.47 16.31
CA ASN A 151 59.21 5.12 17.75
C ASN A 151 57.82 5.03 18.47
N GLU A 152 57.55 4.27 19.54
CA GLU A 152 58.28 3.41 20.53
C GLU A 152 57.22 2.40 21.08
N GLU A 153 57.47 1.11 21.39
CA GLU A 153 58.24 0.46 22.50
C GLU A 153 57.40 0.08 23.76
N TYR A 154 57.69 -1.09 24.36
CA TYR A 154 57.19 -1.69 25.64
C TYR A 154 55.71 -2.16 25.79
N ALA A 155 55.34 -3.12 26.66
CA ALA A 155 55.96 -4.38 27.16
C ALA A 155 55.00 -5.16 28.11
N ASN A 156 55.42 -6.39 28.50
CA ASN A 156 54.93 -7.27 29.60
C ASN A 156 53.59 -8.04 29.36
N LYS A 157 53.51 -9.38 29.44
CA LYS A 157 53.89 -10.42 30.47
C LYS A 157 52.88 -10.52 31.64
N PRO A 158 52.70 -11.70 32.28
CA PRO A 158 52.98 -13.10 31.86
C PRO A 158 51.84 -14.10 32.16
N ILE A 159 52.12 -15.40 31.94
CA ILE A 159 51.26 -16.57 32.21
C ILE A 159 51.55 -17.14 33.61
N GLN A 160 50.54 -17.59 34.38
CA GLN A 160 50.50 -18.93 35.05
C GLN A 160 49.27 -19.20 35.96
N THR A 161 48.48 -20.21 35.52
CA THR A 161 47.99 -21.41 36.24
C THR A 161 47.16 -21.35 37.53
N LEU A 162 46.01 -22.05 37.49
CA LEU A 162 45.55 -22.99 38.52
C LEU A 162 44.68 -24.10 37.88
N LYS A 163 44.92 -25.34 38.29
CA LYS A 163 44.22 -26.63 38.02
C LYS A 163 43.91 -27.26 39.42
N PRO A 164 43.27 -28.44 39.63
CA PRO A 164 42.94 -29.54 38.70
C PRO A 164 41.55 -30.23 38.87
N GLU A 165 41.31 -31.29 38.07
CA GLU A 165 40.55 -32.55 38.36
C GLU A 165 39.04 -32.51 38.75
N MET A 166 38.21 -33.56 38.56
CA MET A 166 38.33 -34.98 38.13
C MET A 166 36.98 -35.40 37.47
N ASP A 167 36.86 -36.25 36.44
CA ASP A 167 36.81 -37.75 36.43
C ASP A 167 36.28 -38.20 35.03
N MET A 168 36.35 -39.45 34.51
CA MET A 168 37.29 -40.60 34.60
C MET A 168 36.87 -41.67 33.53
N PHE A 169 37.76 -42.64 33.16
CA PHE A 169 37.53 -43.85 32.29
C PHE A 169 37.28 -43.63 30.76
N TYR A 170 37.68 -44.49 29.77
CA TYR A 170 38.71 -45.55 29.55
C TYR A 170 38.52 -46.14 28.10
N LYS A 171 39.40 -46.89 27.39
CA LYS A 171 40.86 -47.20 27.49
C LYS A 171 41.40 -47.87 26.19
N ALA A 172 42.46 -47.32 25.55
CA ALA A 172 43.55 -48.04 24.82
C ALA A 172 43.23 -48.91 23.55
N HIS A 173 44.17 -49.34 22.68
CA HIS A 173 45.64 -49.57 22.76
C HIS A 173 46.37 -49.46 21.38
N HIS A 174 47.69 -49.12 21.42
CA HIS A 174 48.87 -49.65 20.67
C HIS A 174 48.84 -50.03 19.16
N ASP A 175 49.95 -50.09 18.42
CA ASP A 175 51.25 -49.35 18.36
C ASP A 175 52.05 -49.85 17.13
N ASN A 176 53.04 -49.08 16.65
CA ASN A 176 54.20 -49.43 15.78
C ASN A 176 54.13 -50.66 14.81
N THR A 177 54.51 -50.51 13.52
CA THR A 177 55.95 -50.54 13.13
C THR A 177 56.20 -50.11 11.67
N ASN A 178 57.42 -49.65 11.40
CA ASN A 178 57.93 -49.27 10.06
C ASN A 178 58.36 -50.48 9.21
N LEU A 179 58.47 -50.29 7.89
CA LEU A 179 59.75 -50.50 7.16
C LEU A 179 59.74 -49.93 5.73
N THR A 180 60.92 -49.49 5.29
CA THR A 180 61.20 -48.72 4.07
C THR A 180 61.92 -49.54 3.00
N SER A 181 61.67 -49.27 1.71
CA SER A 181 62.70 -49.10 0.63
C SER A 181 62.08 -49.25 -0.78
N ASP A 182 62.76 -48.95 -1.89
CA ASP A 182 63.55 -47.77 -2.31
C ASP A 182 63.94 -47.94 -3.82
N LYS A 183 64.43 -46.88 -4.47
CA LYS A 183 65.08 -46.81 -5.81
C LYS A 183 64.14 -46.81 -7.04
N HIS A 184 64.20 -45.88 -8.02
CA HIS A 184 65.31 -45.26 -8.81
C HIS A 184 65.84 -46.13 -9.98
N ASN A 185 66.18 -45.62 -11.18
CA ASN A 185 66.03 -44.32 -11.89
C ASN A 185 66.60 -44.48 -13.35
N ILE A 186 66.59 -43.43 -14.22
CA ILE A 186 67.44 -43.24 -15.44
C ILE A 186 66.98 -44.07 -16.69
N SER A 187 67.05 -43.67 -17.99
CA SER A 187 67.75 -42.62 -18.77
C SER A 187 66.96 -42.12 -20.02
N THR A 188 67.33 -40.93 -20.53
CA THR A 188 67.23 -40.37 -21.91
C THR A 188 67.47 -41.37 -23.09
N ARG A 189 67.16 -41.13 -24.39
CA ARG A 189 67.37 -39.92 -25.25
C ARG A 189 66.64 -40.06 -26.63
N ASN A 190 66.53 -38.96 -27.40
CA ASN A 190 65.92 -38.83 -28.76
C ASN A 190 66.50 -39.74 -29.87
N THR A 191 65.70 -40.05 -30.92
CA THR A 191 65.86 -39.52 -32.32
C THR A 191 64.70 -39.85 -33.28
N ASN A 192 64.54 -39.03 -34.35
CA ASN A 192 63.54 -39.13 -35.45
C ASN A 192 63.76 -40.37 -36.37
N LYS A 193 62.78 -40.88 -37.13
CA LYS A 193 62.34 -40.35 -38.46
C LYS A 193 61.18 -41.18 -39.08
N ASP A 194 60.42 -40.51 -39.95
CA ASP A 194 59.70 -40.92 -41.19
C ASP A 194 59.09 -42.35 -41.33
N LEU A 195 57.80 -42.42 -41.72
CA LEU A 195 57.35 -42.85 -43.07
C LEU A 195 55.80 -42.85 -43.20
N ASP A 196 55.33 -42.98 -44.44
CA ASP A 196 53.97 -42.65 -44.92
C ASP A 196 53.07 -43.87 -45.22
N GLU A 197 51.76 -43.60 -45.32
CA GLU A 197 50.72 -44.28 -46.12
C GLU A 197 50.33 -45.80 -45.98
N ASN A 198 48.99 -46.02 -46.11
CA ASN A 198 48.28 -47.23 -46.61
C ASN A 198 48.25 -48.53 -45.74
N GLU A 199 47.15 -49.31 -45.65
CA GLU A 199 45.72 -49.04 -45.89
C GLU A 199 44.82 -50.06 -45.12
N ILE A 200 43.50 -49.85 -45.15
CA ILE A 200 42.45 -50.55 -44.39
C ILE A 200 42.04 -51.88 -45.07
N PRO A 201 41.66 -52.95 -44.33
CA PRO A 201 40.24 -53.35 -44.41
C PRO A 201 39.60 -53.88 -43.10
N ASN A 202 38.33 -53.46 -42.90
CA ASN A 202 37.26 -54.19 -42.20
C ASN A 202 37.46 -54.67 -40.75
N ASP A 203 36.97 -53.86 -39.80
CA ASP A 203 36.20 -54.41 -38.66
C ASP A 203 35.07 -53.50 -38.11
N ARG A 204 34.90 -52.24 -38.58
CA ARG A 204 33.76 -51.40 -38.15
C ARG A 204 32.39 -51.96 -38.53
N LEU A 205 32.26 -52.63 -39.67
CA LEU A 205 31.00 -53.32 -40.04
C LEU A 205 30.75 -54.55 -39.15
N ARG A 206 31.82 -55.21 -38.69
CA ARG A 206 31.77 -56.40 -37.84
C ARG A 206 31.42 -56.04 -36.40
N ILE A 207 32.05 -54.99 -35.85
CA ILE A 207 31.76 -54.45 -34.51
C ILE A 207 30.35 -53.84 -34.46
N ASN A 208 29.91 -53.10 -35.48
CA ASN A 208 28.54 -52.58 -35.50
C ASN A 208 27.49 -53.68 -35.66
N ASN A 209 27.78 -54.76 -36.41
CA ASN A 209 26.89 -55.93 -36.46
C ASN A 209 26.97 -56.79 -35.18
N LEU A 210 28.08 -56.78 -34.44
CA LEU A 210 28.19 -57.41 -33.12
C LEU A 210 27.37 -56.63 -32.08
N ILE A 211 27.45 -55.29 -32.10
CA ILE A 211 26.65 -54.42 -31.22
C ILE A 211 25.16 -54.47 -31.60
N ALA A 212 24.81 -54.56 -32.89
CA ALA A 212 23.43 -54.77 -33.33
C ALA A 212 22.88 -56.17 -32.99
N SER A 213 23.72 -57.21 -32.94
CA SER A 213 23.32 -58.57 -32.53
C SER A 213 23.34 -58.78 -31.01
N MET A 214 24.09 -57.99 -30.25
CA MET A 214 23.93 -57.85 -28.79
C MET A 214 22.62 -57.14 -28.38
N PHE A 215 21.86 -56.60 -29.34
CA PHE A 215 20.48 -56.12 -29.15
C PHE A 215 19.40 -57.06 -29.75
N GLN A 216 19.76 -58.25 -30.25
CA GLN A 216 18.80 -59.26 -30.71
C GLN A 216 19.19 -60.71 -30.35
N LYS A 217 19.35 -60.98 -29.05
CA LYS A 217 18.92 -62.24 -28.40
C LYS A 217 18.84 -62.01 -26.89
N GLU A 218 18.00 -62.80 -26.20
CA GLU A 218 17.82 -62.76 -24.74
C GLU A 218 17.10 -61.53 -24.13
N VAL A 219 16.14 -60.95 -24.87
CA VAL A 219 14.82 -60.59 -24.27
C VAL A 219 13.71 -61.25 -25.10
N ALA A 220 13.91 -62.53 -25.39
CA ALA A 220 12.95 -63.41 -26.07
C ALA A 220 12.72 -64.71 -25.28
N GLU A 221 12.93 -64.69 -23.96
CA GLU A 221 12.54 -65.80 -23.05
C GLU A 221 12.31 -65.35 -21.59
N GLN A 222 11.76 -64.15 -21.40
CA GLN A 222 11.07 -63.75 -20.14
C GLN A 222 9.74 -63.03 -20.40
N SER A 223 9.11 -63.30 -21.55
CA SER A 223 7.74 -62.86 -21.88
C SER A 223 6.65 -63.82 -21.36
N GLU A 224 7.01 -64.84 -20.56
CA GLU A 224 6.06 -65.84 -20.04
C GLU A 224 6.18 -66.07 -18.52
N TYR A 225 6.28 -65.01 -17.71
CA TYR A 225 5.62 -64.94 -16.41
C TYR A 225 5.50 -63.46 -15.96
N LEU A 226 4.35 -63.07 -15.39
CA LEU A 226 4.13 -61.75 -14.77
C LEU A 226 4.21 -60.49 -15.66
N PHE A 227 3.46 -60.44 -16.76
CA PHE A 227 2.16 -59.76 -16.70
C PHE A 227 1.32 -60.03 -17.95
N LYS A 228 0.21 -60.76 -17.74
CA LYS A 228 -0.90 -60.81 -18.70
C LYS A 228 -1.27 -59.39 -19.09
N LYS A 229 -1.21 -59.08 -20.39
CA LYS A 229 -1.76 -57.86 -20.98
C LYS A 229 -3.29 -57.87 -20.79
N LYS A 230 -3.75 -57.46 -19.61
CA LYS A 230 -5.10 -56.92 -19.46
C LYS A 230 -5.06 -55.58 -20.16
N SER A 231 -5.19 -55.61 -21.49
CA SER A 231 -5.57 -54.44 -22.25
C SER A 231 -6.85 -53.94 -21.60
N TRP A 232 -6.72 -52.85 -20.84
CA TRP A 232 -7.88 -52.05 -20.52
C TRP A 232 -8.48 -51.70 -21.89
N PRO A 233 -9.74 -52.08 -22.18
CA PRO A 233 -10.35 -51.71 -23.44
C PRO A 233 -10.22 -50.20 -23.57
N LEU A 234 -9.95 -49.68 -24.77
CA LEU A 234 -9.49 -48.30 -24.97
C LEU A 234 -10.35 -47.28 -24.19
N GLY A 235 -11.67 -47.50 -24.15
CA GLY A 235 -12.63 -46.72 -23.34
C GLY A 235 -12.38 -46.67 -21.83
N LYS A 236 -11.81 -47.71 -21.17
CA LYS A 236 -11.45 -47.67 -19.74
C LYS A 236 -10.15 -46.90 -19.48
N LEU A 237 -9.18 -46.93 -20.39
CA LEU A 237 -7.98 -46.08 -20.33
C LEU A 237 -8.36 -44.61 -20.55
N ILE A 238 -9.20 -44.34 -21.55
CA ILE A 238 -9.80 -43.02 -21.79
C ILE A 238 -10.58 -42.56 -20.56
N PHE A 239 -11.44 -43.41 -19.98
CA PHE A 239 -12.21 -43.08 -18.77
C PHE A 239 -11.31 -42.73 -17.58
N PHE A 240 -10.26 -43.51 -17.32
CA PHE A 240 -9.31 -43.21 -16.23
C PHE A 240 -8.53 -41.91 -16.49
N GLY A 241 -8.09 -41.68 -17.73
CA GLY A 241 -7.46 -40.42 -18.15
C GLY A 241 -8.37 -39.20 -17.99
N ILE A 242 -9.65 -39.32 -18.36
CA ILE A 242 -10.67 -38.26 -18.16
C ILE A 242 -10.88 -37.99 -16.66
N ASN A 243 -11.01 -39.01 -15.82
CA ASN A 243 -11.18 -38.81 -14.37
C ASN A 243 -9.96 -38.12 -13.74
N ILE A 244 -8.74 -38.48 -14.15
CA ILE A 244 -7.51 -37.78 -13.72
C ILE A 244 -7.51 -36.33 -14.23
N ALA A 245 -7.85 -36.08 -15.49
CA ALA A 245 -7.92 -34.72 -16.03
C ALA A 245 -8.94 -33.85 -15.27
N VAL A 246 -10.13 -34.38 -14.98
CA VAL A 246 -11.16 -33.72 -14.17
C VAL A 246 -10.65 -33.44 -12.76
N LEU A 247 -9.97 -34.40 -12.11
CA LEU A 247 -9.37 -34.18 -10.78
C LEU A 247 -8.30 -33.07 -10.81
N PHE A 248 -7.45 -33.05 -11.84
CA PHE A 248 -6.46 -31.98 -12.04
C PHE A 248 -7.11 -30.62 -12.25
N VAL A 249 -8.21 -30.53 -13.01
CA VAL A 249 -9.00 -29.29 -13.17
C VAL A 249 -9.60 -28.84 -11.84
N VAL A 250 -10.19 -29.75 -11.05
CA VAL A 250 -10.76 -29.43 -9.73
C VAL A 250 -9.68 -28.91 -8.76
N VAL A 251 -8.52 -29.57 -8.71
CA VAL A 251 -7.38 -29.14 -7.88
C VAL A 251 -6.83 -27.79 -8.35
N TYR A 252 -6.68 -27.58 -9.67
CA TYR A 252 -6.27 -26.31 -10.25
C TYR A 252 -7.23 -25.17 -9.87
N VAL A 253 -8.54 -25.36 -10.03
CA VAL A 253 -9.57 -24.39 -9.61
C VAL A 253 -9.48 -24.13 -8.10
N GLY A 254 -9.24 -25.15 -7.29
CA GLY A 254 -8.99 -25.01 -5.85
C GLY A 254 -7.83 -24.05 -5.53
N PHE A 255 -6.70 -24.17 -6.23
CA PHE A 255 -5.56 -23.26 -6.06
C PHE A 255 -5.81 -21.85 -6.60
N VAL A 256 -6.55 -21.69 -7.70
CA VAL A 256 -6.99 -20.37 -8.19
C VAL A 256 -7.88 -19.67 -7.14
N MET A 257 -8.85 -20.39 -6.58
CA MET A 257 -9.73 -19.87 -5.52
C MET A 257 -8.98 -19.55 -4.22
N LEU A 258 -8.02 -20.40 -3.81
CA LEU A 258 -7.15 -20.15 -2.67
C LEU A 258 -6.33 -18.88 -2.87
N THR A 259 -5.78 -18.66 -4.07
CA THR A 259 -5.03 -17.46 -4.42
C THR A 259 -5.89 -16.20 -4.27
N LEU A 260 -7.10 -16.20 -4.86
CA LEU A 260 -8.02 -15.06 -4.80
C LEU A 260 -8.43 -14.73 -3.35
N GLY A 261 -8.75 -15.75 -2.54
CA GLY A 261 -9.05 -15.58 -1.12
C GLY A 261 -7.87 -15.07 -0.31
N ALA A 262 -6.66 -15.56 -0.60
CA ALA A 262 -5.44 -15.12 0.06
C ALA A 262 -5.09 -13.66 -0.28
N PHE A 263 -5.12 -13.25 -1.55
CA PHE A 263 -4.85 -11.86 -1.93
C PHE A 263 -5.89 -10.88 -1.35
N MET A 264 -7.18 -11.26 -1.32
CA MET A 264 -8.20 -10.48 -0.59
C MET A 264 -7.91 -10.38 0.92
N GLY A 265 -7.52 -11.49 1.55
CA GLY A 265 -7.12 -11.53 2.96
C GLY A 265 -5.93 -10.62 3.24
N SER A 266 -4.92 -10.62 2.35
CA SER A 266 -3.75 -9.76 2.46
C SER A 266 -4.13 -8.28 2.40
N ALA A 267 -4.77 -7.84 1.32
CA ALA A 267 -5.08 -6.44 1.12
C ALA A 267 -6.11 -5.89 2.14
N LYS A 268 -7.01 -6.74 2.66
CA LYS A 268 -7.84 -6.39 3.83
C LYS A 268 -6.98 -6.19 5.09
N SER A 269 -5.98 -7.05 5.31
CA SER A 269 -5.05 -6.94 6.44
C SER A 269 -4.18 -5.68 6.34
N MET A 270 -3.65 -5.35 5.14
CA MET A 270 -2.95 -4.08 4.85
C MET A 270 -3.80 -2.87 5.22
N ARG A 271 -5.07 -2.84 4.81
CA ARG A 271 -5.99 -1.73 5.14
C ARG A 271 -6.18 -1.55 6.66
N THR A 272 -6.03 -2.62 7.45
CA THR A 272 -6.11 -2.56 8.92
C THR A 272 -4.75 -2.32 9.62
N GLY A 273 -3.67 -2.17 8.85
CA GLY A 273 -2.29 -2.02 9.35
C GLY A 273 -1.65 -3.33 9.85
N ASN A 274 -2.32 -4.47 9.71
CA ASN A 274 -1.79 -5.75 10.18
C ASN A 274 -0.83 -6.37 9.14
N ALA A 275 0.39 -5.84 9.09
CA ALA A 275 1.44 -6.31 8.18
C ALA A 275 1.74 -7.81 8.36
N SER A 276 1.75 -8.33 9.59
CA SER A 276 2.01 -9.76 9.86
C SER A 276 0.94 -10.68 9.24
N GLN A 277 -0.34 -10.34 9.39
CA GLN A 277 -1.42 -11.07 8.72
C GLN A 277 -1.37 -10.89 7.20
N SER A 278 -1.09 -9.68 6.71
CA SER A 278 -0.97 -9.41 5.27
C SER A 278 0.08 -10.28 4.59
N HIS A 279 1.28 -10.29 5.15
CA HIS A 279 2.42 -11.10 4.72
C HIS A 279 2.13 -12.62 4.77
N MET A 280 1.46 -13.10 5.82
CA MET A 280 1.02 -14.50 5.90
C MET A 280 0.09 -14.85 4.73
N PHE A 281 -0.91 -14.02 4.47
CA PHE A 281 -1.82 -14.20 3.34
C PHE A 281 -1.10 -14.09 1.99
N LEU A 282 -0.12 -13.20 1.84
CA LEU A 282 0.69 -13.11 0.62
C LEU A 282 1.44 -14.40 0.33
N ARG A 283 2.16 -14.96 1.31
CA ARG A 283 2.86 -16.25 1.14
C ARG A 283 1.94 -17.38 0.70
N VAL A 284 0.72 -17.45 1.25
CA VAL A 284 -0.29 -18.45 0.84
C VAL A 284 -0.75 -18.21 -0.60
N GLY A 285 -1.00 -16.95 -0.98
CA GLY A 285 -1.37 -16.56 -2.34
C GLY A 285 -0.27 -16.88 -3.36
N SER A 286 0.97 -16.47 -3.09
CA SER A 286 2.15 -16.76 -3.91
C SER A 286 2.42 -18.26 -4.10
N PHE A 287 2.25 -19.05 -3.03
CA PHE A 287 2.33 -20.51 -3.14
C PHE A 287 1.23 -21.09 -4.05
N ALA A 288 -0.01 -20.63 -3.87
CA ALA A 288 -1.16 -21.11 -4.62
C ALA A 288 -1.10 -20.73 -6.11
N ILE A 289 -0.72 -19.49 -6.44
CA ILE A 289 -0.57 -19.04 -7.82
C ILE A 289 0.65 -19.69 -8.50
N GLY A 290 1.77 -19.85 -7.79
CA GLY A 290 2.94 -20.57 -8.30
C GLY A 290 2.60 -22.04 -8.62
N THR A 291 1.75 -22.66 -7.80
CA THR A 291 1.23 -24.02 -8.06
C THR A 291 0.28 -24.03 -9.25
N SER A 292 -0.65 -23.07 -9.33
CA SER A 292 -1.58 -22.92 -10.47
C SER A 292 -0.83 -22.73 -11.79
N LYS A 293 0.17 -21.83 -11.84
CA LYS A 293 1.05 -21.59 -13.00
C LYS A 293 1.79 -22.86 -13.45
N ARG A 294 2.23 -23.72 -12.52
CA ARG A 294 2.89 -25.02 -12.83
C ARG A 294 1.91 -26.08 -13.33
N MET A 295 0.67 -26.10 -12.83
CA MET A 295 -0.37 -27.02 -13.30
C MET A 295 -0.95 -26.61 -14.65
N PHE A 296 -0.95 -25.30 -14.95
CA PHE A 296 -1.65 -24.74 -16.11
C PHE A 296 -1.30 -25.38 -17.47
N PRO A 297 -0.05 -25.73 -17.82
CA PRO A 297 0.25 -26.39 -19.09
C PRO A 297 -0.48 -27.72 -19.30
N LEU A 298 -0.73 -28.49 -18.22
CA LEU A 298 -1.51 -29.74 -18.29
C LEU A 298 -3.01 -29.46 -18.50
N ILE A 299 -3.52 -28.39 -17.90
CA ILE A 299 -4.90 -27.91 -18.10
C ILE A 299 -5.07 -27.37 -19.52
N ALA A 300 -4.11 -26.59 -20.03
CA ALA A 300 -4.08 -26.08 -21.38
C ALA A 300 -4.05 -27.22 -22.42
N PHE A 301 -3.18 -28.21 -22.24
CA PHE A 301 -3.11 -29.38 -23.10
C PHE A 301 -4.45 -30.15 -23.16
N THR A 302 -5.05 -30.43 -21.99
CA THR A 302 -6.33 -31.14 -21.93
C THR A 302 -7.50 -30.32 -22.46
N GLY A 303 -7.54 -29.01 -22.21
CA GLY A 303 -8.56 -28.11 -22.76
C GLY A 303 -8.47 -27.95 -24.28
N ASN A 304 -7.26 -27.83 -24.85
CA ASN A 304 -7.06 -27.72 -26.29
C ASN A 304 -7.51 -29.00 -27.02
N ILE A 305 -7.23 -30.18 -26.46
CA ILE A 305 -7.76 -31.47 -26.99
C ILE A 305 -9.30 -31.50 -26.99
N LEU A 306 -9.94 -30.84 -26.03
CA LEU A 306 -11.40 -30.74 -25.92
C LEU A 306 -12.00 -29.56 -26.71
N GLY A 307 -11.21 -28.85 -27.52
CA GLY A 307 -11.68 -27.68 -28.29
C GLY A 307 -11.99 -26.44 -27.43
N LEU A 308 -11.46 -26.37 -26.20
CA LEU A 308 -11.69 -25.29 -25.24
C LEU A 308 -10.62 -24.18 -25.33
N GLU A 309 -10.02 -23.97 -26.50
CA GLU A 309 -8.89 -23.03 -26.73
C GLU A 309 -9.17 -21.62 -26.19
N ASN A 310 -10.40 -21.12 -26.38
CA ASN A 310 -10.83 -19.83 -25.83
C ASN A 310 -10.74 -19.84 -24.30
N THR A 311 -11.34 -20.83 -23.62
CA THR A 311 -11.31 -20.97 -22.16
C THR A 311 -9.88 -21.07 -21.61
N ILE A 312 -8.98 -21.72 -22.36
CA ILE A 312 -7.55 -21.80 -21.99
C ILE A 312 -6.90 -20.42 -22.07
N ARG A 313 -7.07 -19.68 -23.17
CA ARG A 313 -6.57 -18.30 -23.30
C ARG A 313 -7.12 -17.37 -22.21
N GLU A 314 -8.37 -17.56 -21.77
CA GLU A 314 -8.96 -16.82 -20.64
C GLU A 314 -8.30 -17.19 -19.30
N GLY A 315 -8.03 -18.47 -19.06
CA GLY A 315 -7.30 -18.94 -17.87
C GLY A 315 -5.85 -18.45 -17.80
N GLU A 316 -5.17 -18.34 -18.94
CA GLU A 316 -3.81 -17.81 -19.03
C GLU A 316 -3.76 -16.32 -18.64
N ARG A 317 -4.67 -15.51 -19.21
CA ARG A 317 -4.85 -14.09 -18.86
C ARG A 317 -5.21 -13.91 -17.38
N LEU A 318 -6.04 -14.78 -16.81
CA LEU A 318 -6.38 -14.76 -15.38
C LEU A 318 -5.13 -15.00 -14.51
N LEU A 319 -4.31 -16.01 -14.82
CA LEU A 319 -3.07 -16.28 -14.09
C LEU A 319 -2.02 -15.15 -14.24
N PHE A 320 -1.97 -14.51 -15.40
CA PHE A 320 -1.14 -13.33 -15.62
C PHE A 320 -1.60 -12.15 -14.75
N SER A 321 -2.90 -11.84 -14.78
CA SER A 321 -3.52 -10.78 -13.97
C SER A 321 -3.33 -11.00 -12.47
N MET A 322 -3.53 -12.24 -12.00
CA MET A 322 -3.28 -12.61 -10.61
C MET A 322 -1.79 -12.48 -10.25
N GLY A 323 -0.87 -12.69 -11.20
CA GLY A 323 0.56 -12.42 -11.02
C GLY A 323 0.87 -10.94 -10.88
N LYS A 324 0.13 -10.05 -11.56
CA LYS A 324 0.26 -8.60 -11.38
C LYS A 324 -0.34 -8.10 -10.06
N VAL A 325 -1.38 -8.75 -9.55
CA VAL A 325 -1.87 -8.54 -8.17
C VAL A 325 -0.84 -9.00 -7.13
N GLU A 326 -0.22 -10.16 -7.33
CA GLU A 326 0.86 -10.69 -6.48
C GLU A 326 2.04 -9.70 -6.36
N GLU A 327 2.53 -9.21 -7.50
CA GLU A 327 3.62 -8.23 -7.62
C GLU A 327 3.25 -6.93 -6.89
N ALA A 328 2.07 -6.37 -7.18
CA ALA A 328 1.62 -5.11 -6.57
C ALA A 328 1.42 -5.20 -5.05
N LEU A 329 0.92 -6.33 -4.53
CA LEU A 329 0.78 -6.53 -3.09
C LEU A 329 2.14 -6.74 -2.40
N THR A 330 3.11 -7.34 -3.10
CA THR A 330 4.48 -7.48 -2.58
C THR A 330 5.19 -6.13 -2.52
N ASP A 331 5.09 -5.30 -3.56
CA ASP A 331 5.57 -3.91 -3.55
C ASP A 331 4.97 -3.12 -2.37
N PHE A 332 3.66 -3.29 -2.13
CA PHE A 332 2.94 -2.66 -1.02
C PHE A 332 3.45 -3.04 0.37
N GLU A 333 3.86 -4.30 0.58
CA GLU A 333 4.37 -4.73 1.87
C GLU A 333 5.68 -3.99 2.21
N GLY A 334 6.59 -3.89 1.23
CA GLY A 334 7.83 -3.11 1.36
C GLY A 334 7.58 -1.61 1.58
N ILE A 335 6.54 -1.05 0.96
CA ILE A 335 6.08 0.33 1.20
C ILE A 335 5.60 0.51 2.64
N ILE A 336 4.84 -0.43 3.20
CA ILE A 336 4.33 -0.33 4.59
C ILE A 336 5.50 -0.26 5.58
N ASP A 337 6.53 -1.08 5.42
CA ASP A 337 7.68 -1.07 6.34
C ASP A 337 8.57 0.16 6.18
N LYS A 338 8.77 0.65 4.94
CA LYS A 338 9.42 1.95 4.71
C LYS A 338 8.62 3.13 5.26
N ALA A 339 7.28 3.08 5.17
CA ALA A 339 6.39 4.10 5.72
C ALA A 339 6.41 4.10 7.26
N LYS A 340 6.52 2.93 7.92
CA LYS A 340 6.76 2.85 9.36
C LYS A 340 8.08 3.48 9.75
N LEU A 341 9.19 3.11 9.08
CA LEU A 341 10.51 3.66 9.37
C LEU A 341 10.56 5.19 9.18
N PHE A 342 9.93 5.69 8.12
CA PHE A 342 9.79 7.13 7.88
C PHE A 342 8.93 7.81 8.97
N GLY A 343 7.79 7.20 9.34
CA GLY A 343 6.94 7.68 10.42
C GLY A 343 7.63 7.69 11.79
N GLU A 344 8.37 6.64 12.15
CA GLU A 344 9.19 6.60 13.37
C GLU A 344 10.24 7.72 13.37
N THR A 345 10.91 7.95 12.23
CA THR A 345 11.91 9.01 12.08
C THR A 345 11.29 10.41 12.23
N LEU A 346 10.12 10.66 11.62
CA LEU A 346 9.38 11.91 11.80
C LEU A 346 8.97 12.14 13.26
N LEU A 347 8.34 11.13 13.87
CA LEU A 347 7.76 11.23 15.21
C LEU A 347 8.82 11.37 16.31
N THR A 348 9.97 10.71 16.17
CA THR A 348 11.04 10.72 17.19
C THR A 348 12.11 11.80 16.98
N SER A 349 12.03 12.57 15.88
CA SER A 349 13.00 13.60 15.46
C SER A 349 13.38 14.65 16.52
N ARG A 350 12.49 14.92 17.50
CA ARG A 350 12.77 15.80 18.65
C ARG A 350 13.89 15.32 19.59
N SER A 351 14.27 14.04 19.54
CA SER A 351 14.97 13.37 20.65
C SER A 351 16.41 12.89 20.36
N SER A 352 16.86 12.94 19.11
CA SER A 352 18.15 12.36 18.72
C SER A 352 18.82 13.15 17.61
N GLY A 353 20.16 13.11 17.58
CA GLY A 353 21.00 13.75 16.55
C GLY A 353 20.93 13.04 15.19
N VAL A 354 19.72 12.81 14.70
CA VAL A 354 19.44 12.31 13.36
C VAL A 354 20.05 13.27 12.35
N ALA A 355 20.79 12.77 11.38
CA ALA A 355 21.28 13.58 10.27
C ALA A 355 20.08 14.26 9.58
N GLN A 356 20.09 15.59 9.45
CA GLN A 356 18.95 16.38 8.94
C GLN A 356 18.42 15.86 7.59
N SER A 357 19.26 15.23 6.76
CA SER A 357 18.89 14.65 5.47
C SER A 357 18.19 13.28 5.53
N LEU A 358 18.18 12.57 6.66
CA LEU A 358 17.61 11.22 6.76
C LEU A 358 16.08 11.18 6.51
N PRO A 359 15.25 12.07 7.09
CA PRO A 359 13.81 12.09 6.79
C PRO A 359 13.54 12.36 5.30
N LEU A 360 14.34 13.21 4.66
CA LEU A 360 14.19 13.54 3.24
C LEU A 360 14.56 12.36 2.33
N THR A 361 15.66 11.66 2.61
CA THR A 361 16.07 10.49 1.82
C THR A 361 15.11 9.31 1.99
N GLN A 362 14.58 9.09 3.19
CA GLN A 362 13.52 8.11 3.44
C GLN A 362 12.23 8.47 2.69
N ALA A 363 11.77 9.73 2.76
CA ALA A 363 10.59 10.21 2.01
C ALA A 363 10.75 10.00 0.50
N GLN A 364 11.94 10.32 -0.05
CA GLN A 364 12.25 10.11 -1.47
C GLN A 364 12.25 8.62 -1.85
N SER A 365 12.88 7.74 -1.05
CA SER A 365 12.84 6.29 -1.33
C SER A 365 11.42 5.74 -1.26
N LEU A 366 10.63 6.16 -0.26
CA LEU A 366 9.25 5.73 -0.09
C LEU A 366 8.39 6.18 -1.29
N LYS A 367 8.59 7.41 -1.77
CA LYS A 367 7.92 7.93 -2.96
C LYS A 367 8.24 7.12 -4.22
N ILE A 368 9.51 6.76 -4.44
CA ILE A 368 9.92 5.95 -5.61
C ILE A 368 9.20 4.60 -5.62
N ASP A 369 9.09 3.94 -4.47
CA ASP A 369 8.40 2.65 -4.38
C ASP A 369 6.88 2.79 -4.51
N LEU A 370 6.27 3.84 -3.92
CA LEU A 370 4.85 4.17 -4.10
C LEU A 370 4.47 4.40 -5.58
N VAL A 371 5.32 5.11 -6.33
CA VAL A 371 5.13 5.31 -7.78
C VAL A 371 5.23 3.97 -8.53
N ARG A 372 6.18 3.09 -8.16
CA ARG A 372 6.28 1.72 -8.73
C ARG A 372 4.98 0.94 -8.47
N ALA A 373 4.58 0.82 -7.22
CA ALA A 373 3.37 0.09 -6.82
C ALA A 373 2.10 0.66 -7.49
N SER A 374 1.96 1.98 -7.57
CA SER A 374 0.85 2.64 -8.27
C SER A 374 0.75 2.19 -9.73
N ASN A 375 1.89 2.09 -10.43
CA ASN A 375 1.95 1.62 -11.81
C ASN A 375 1.63 0.12 -11.92
N THR A 376 2.18 -0.72 -11.04
CA THR A 376 1.89 -2.16 -10.99
C THR A 376 0.38 -2.41 -10.76
N LEU A 377 -0.24 -1.66 -9.85
CA LEU A 377 -1.69 -1.70 -9.58
C LEU A 377 -2.53 -1.21 -10.76
N ALA A 378 -2.12 -0.14 -11.44
CA ALA A 378 -2.83 0.38 -12.60
C ALA A 378 -2.87 -0.65 -13.73
N LEU A 379 -1.75 -1.35 -13.96
CA LEU A 379 -1.68 -2.47 -14.91
C LEU A 379 -2.56 -3.64 -14.46
N ALA A 380 -2.46 -4.07 -13.20
CA ALA A 380 -3.30 -5.15 -12.66
C ALA A 380 -4.81 -4.84 -12.78
N GLN A 381 -5.21 -3.59 -12.52
CA GLN A 381 -6.59 -3.13 -12.62
C GLN A 381 -7.08 -3.11 -14.07
N ALA A 382 -6.24 -2.68 -15.03
CA ALA A 382 -6.58 -2.67 -16.45
C ALA A 382 -6.79 -4.10 -17.00
N GLU A 383 -5.89 -5.03 -16.67
CA GLU A 383 -5.99 -6.45 -17.05
C GLU A 383 -7.25 -7.11 -16.46
N ILE A 384 -7.56 -6.84 -15.18
CA ILE A 384 -8.80 -7.29 -14.52
C ILE A 384 -10.05 -6.71 -15.21
N GLY A 385 -10.01 -5.45 -15.65
CA GLY A 385 -11.10 -4.82 -16.40
C GLY A 385 -11.32 -5.46 -17.77
N GLU A 386 -10.27 -5.64 -18.57
CA GLU A 386 -10.36 -6.31 -19.88
C GLU A 386 -10.90 -7.74 -19.74
N LEU A 387 -10.45 -8.48 -18.72
CA LEU A 387 -10.95 -9.82 -18.42
C LEU A 387 -12.46 -9.84 -18.14
N GLN A 388 -12.96 -8.92 -17.31
CA GLN A 388 -14.38 -8.86 -16.97
C GLN A 388 -15.26 -8.57 -18.20
N GLU A 389 -14.80 -7.74 -19.13
CA GLU A 389 -15.53 -7.39 -20.35
C GLU A 389 -15.47 -8.51 -21.42
N ARG A 390 -14.28 -9.10 -21.65
CA ARG A 390 -14.06 -10.02 -22.79
C ARG A 390 -14.40 -11.48 -22.51
N SER A 391 -14.54 -11.90 -21.25
CA SER A 391 -14.61 -13.33 -20.88
C SER A 391 -15.83 -13.76 -20.05
N PRO A 392 -17.07 -13.43 -20.48
CA PRO A 392 -18.29 -13.65 -19.68
C PRO A 392 -18.62 -15.12 -19.40
N ARG A 393 -17.96 -16.10 -20.03
CA ARG A 393 -18.19 -17.54 -19.79
C ARG A 393 -17.40 -18.07 -18.59
N VAL A 394 -16.08 -17.82 -18.51
CA VAL A 394 -15.29 -18.11 -17.30
C VAL A 394 -15.80 -17.29 -16.12
N PHE A 395 -16.14 -16.02 -16.35
CA PHE A 395 -16.83 -15.17 -15.38
C PHE A 395 -18.35 -15.44 -15.29
N GLY A 396 -18.85 -16.57 -15.80
CA GLY A 396 -20.22 -17.02 -15.54
C GLY A 396 -20.41 -17.53 -14.10
N ASN A 397 -19.35 -18.00 -13.46
CA ASN A 397 -19.39 -18.46 -12.06
C ASN A 397 -19.60 -17.28 -11.09
N SER A 398 -20.57 -17.41 -10.18
CA SER A 398 -20.91 -16.37 -9.19
C SER A 398 -19.76 -16.11 -8.20
N LEU A 399 -19.01 -17.14 -7.80
CA LEU A 399 -17.85 -16.97 -6.92
C LEU A 399 -16.74 -16.19 -7.62
N ILE A 400 -16.35 -16.58 -8.84
CA ILE A 400 -15.23 -15.91 -9.55
C ILE A 400 -15.57 -14.43 -9.77
N ARG A 401 -16.83 -14.10 -10.15
CA ARG A 401 -17.30 -12.71 -10.22
C ARG A 401 -17.21 -11.98 -8.88
N PHE A 402 -17.59 -12.62 -7.78
CA PHE A 402 -17.47 -12.04 -6.44
C PHE A 402 -16.01 -11.69 -6.09
N TYR A 403 -15.10 -12.65 -6.22
CA TYR A 403 -13.67 -12.43 -5.93
C TYR A 403 -13.02 -11.39 -6.84
N MET A 404 -13.34 -11.38 -8.14
CA MET A 404 -12.79 -10.40 -9.09
C MET A 404 -13.35 -8.99 -8.84
N LYS A 405 -14.62 -8.87 -8.45
CA LYS A 405 -15.22 -7.59 -8.08
C LYS A 405 -14.62 -7.04 -6.79
N GLU A 406 -14.61 -7.84 -5.72
CA GLU A 406 -14.01 -7.44 -4.45
C GLU A 406 -12.51 -7.12 -4.59
N GLY A 407 -11.78 -7.89 -5.42
CA GLY A 407 -10.40 -7.60 -5.79
C GLY A 407 -10.23 -6.25 -6.49
N SER A 408 -11.05 -5.96 -7.51
CA SER A 408 -11.02 -4.66 -8.21
C SER A 408 -11.39 -3.49 -7.29
N ASP A 409 -12.44 -3.64 -6.47
CA ASP A 409 -12.86 -2.66 -5.45
C ASP A 409 -11.74 -2.36 -4.44
N LEU A 410 -10.95 -3.38 -4.08
CA LEU A 410 -9.86 -3.30 -3.12
C LEU A 410 -8.58 -2.70 -3.73
N LEU A 411 -8.22 -3.07 -4.97
CA LEU A 411 -7.15 -2.43 -5.75
C LEU A 411 -7.43 -0.94 -5.97
N THR A 412 -8.68 -0.59 -6.26
CA THR A 412 -9.14 0.80 -6.41
C THR A 412 -8.97 1.59 -5.11
N ALA A 413 -9.36 1.00 -3.96
CA ALA A 413 -9.16 1.62 -2.65
C ALA A 413 -7.67 1.81 -2.30
N LEU A 414 -6.85 0.78 -2.55
CA LEU A 414 -5.41 0.82 -2.34
C LEU A 414 -4.72 1.89 -3.20
N ARG A 415 -5.06 1.96 -4.50
CA ARG A 415 -4.52 2.97 -5.43
C ARG A 415 -4.93 4.39 -5.03
N LYS A 416 -6.16 4.59 -4.53
CA LYS A 416 -6.61 5.88 -3.99
C LYS A 416 -5.75 6.31 -2.79
N ASN A 417 -5.44 5.37 -1.89
CA ASN A 417 -4.61 5.66 -0.72
C ASN A 417 -3.14 5.95 -1.12
N ILE A 418 -2.54 5.19 -2.06
CA ILE A 418 -1.21 5.54 -2.61
C ILE A 418 -1.21 6.97 -3.14
N LYS A 419 -2.20 7.34 -3.96
CA LYS A 419 -2.26 8.67 -4.59
C LYS A 419 -2.16 9.79 -3.54
N VAL A 420 -2.88 9.67 -2.42
CA VAL A 420 -2.81 10.65 -1.32
C VAL A 420 -1.42 10.65 -0.65
N VAL A 421 -0.80 9.49 -0.44
CA VAL A 421 0.55 9.41 0.17
C VAL A 421 1.63 9.96 -0.77
N ASP A 422 1.59 9.65 -2.07
CA ASP A 422 2.49 10.23 -3.08
C ASP A 422 2.35 11.75 -3.17
N GLN A 423 1.12 12.26 -3.13
CA GLN A 423 0.83 13.69 -3.04
C GLN A 423 1.43 14.31 -1.76
N LEU A 424 1.26 13.69 -0.60
CA LEU A 424 1.85 14.16 0.67
C LEU A 424 3.38 14.18 0.62
N LEU A 425 4.01 13.11 0.12
CA LEU A 425 5.48 13.01 -0.03
C LEU A 425 6.03 13.96 -1.11
N THR A 426 5.21 14.38 -2.07
CA THR A 426 5.56 15.42 -3.04
C THR A 426 5.66 16.78 -2.38
N LEU A 427 4.76 17.10 -1.47
CA LEU A 427 4.77 18.38 -0.73
C LEU A 427 5.77 18.38 0.43
N TYR A 428 6.06 17.20 1.00
CA TYR A 428 6.88 17.02 2.19
C TYR A 428 8.19 17.86 2.24
N PRO A 429 9.03 17.95 1.18
CA PRO A 429 10.28 18.72 1.26
C PRO A 429 10.05 20.22 1.52
N GLN A 430 8.99 20.79 0.94
CA GLN A 430 8.61 22.18 1.19
C GLN A 430 7.89 22.32 2.53
N LEU A 431 6.95 21.42 2.83
CA LEU A 431 6.15 21.48 4.05
C LEU A 431 6.98 21.27 5.33
N ALA A 432 8.03 20.47 5.25
CA ALA A 432 8.94 20.17 6.36
C ALA A 432 10.14 21.12 6.44
N GLY A 433 10.15 22.21 5.67
CA GLY A 433 11.12 23.29 5.81
C GLY A 433 12.55 22.98 5.35
N PHE A 434 12.73 22.13 4.33
CA PHE A 434 14.07 21.86 3.75
C PHE A 434 14.57 22.96 2.81
N GLN A 435 13.70 23.91 2.42
CA GLN A 435 14.07 25.04 1.54
C GLN A 435 14.21 26.36 2.33
N LYS A 436 13.32 26.57 3.29
CA LYS A 436 13.32 27.66 4.27
C LYS A 436 12.63 27.16 5.54
N ASN A 437 12.86 27.81 6.67
CA ASN A 437 12.02 27.61 7.84
C ASN A 437 10.57 27.99 7.48
N VAL A 438 9.62 27.19 7.95
CA VAL A 438 8.18 27.35 7.68
C VAL A 438 7.39 27.28 8.97
N SER A 439 6.33 28.09 9.02
CA SER A 439 5.49 28.30 10.19
C SER A 439 4.02 28.05 9.84
N TYR A 440 3.29 27.34 10.70
CA TYR A 440 1.89 26.97 10.45
C TYR A 440 0.97 27.32 11.60
N LEU A 441 -0.21 27.83 11.26
CA LEU A 441 -1.34 28.00 12.17
C LEU A 441 -2.30 26.81 12.03
N PHE A 442 -2.51 26.07 13.11
CA PHE A 442 -3.51 25.01 13.21
C PHE A 442 -4.79 25.56 13.83
N LEU A 443 -5.93 25.32 13.19
CA LEU A 443 -7.24 25.70 13.71
C LEU A 443 -7.95 24.45 14.25
N PHE A 444 -8.12 24.34 15.57
CA PHE A 444 -8.79 23.21 16.20
C PHE A 444 -10.30 23.47 16.26
N GLN A 445 -11.05 22.81 15.36
CA GLN A 445 -12.44 23.10 15.07
C GLN A 445 -13.41 22.11 15.75
N ASN A 446 -14.24 22.63 16.65
CA ASN A 446 -15.27 21.88 17.37
C ASN A 446 -16.50 21.66 16.49
N SER A 447 -16.58 20.50 15.82
CA SER A 447 -17.69 20.13 14.94
C SER A 447 -19.03 19.90 15.62
N MET A 448 -19.09 19.86 16.96
CA MET A 448 -20.37 19.87 17.68
C MET A 448 -21.01 21.26 17.68
N GLU A 449 -20.23 22.30 17.43
CA GLU A 449 -20.68 23.66 17.16
C GLU A 449 -20.28 24.02 15.72
N LEU A 450 -21.07 23.52 14.76
CA LEU A 450 -20.66 23.45 13.36
C LEU A 450 -20.47 24.85 12.74
N ARG A 451 -19.37 25.03 12.02
CA ARG A 451 -19.08 26.18 11.15
C ARG A 451 -18.78 25.67 9.74
N PRO A 452 -18.82 26.53 8.70
CA PRO A 452 -18.70 26.14 7.30
C PRO A 452 -17.53 25.19 6.98
N THR A 453 -16.35 25.46 7.53
CA THR A 453 -15.12 24.67 7.27
C THR A 453 -14.88 23.52 8.27
N GLY A 454 -15.80 23.24 9.20
CA GLY A 454 -15.68 22.09 10.08
C GLY A 454 -16.10 22.27 11.54
N GLY A 455 -16.18 23.50 12.06
CA GLY A 455 -16.54 23.73 13.45
C GLY A 455 -16.00 25.05 14.01
N PHE A 456 -16.52 25.46 15.16
CA PHE A 456 -16.04 26.61 15.91
C PHE A 456 -14.56 26.46 16.28
N ILE A 457 -13.72 27.46 16.00
CA ILE A 457 -12.29 27.43 16.30
C ILE A 457 -12.15 27.77 17.78
N GLY A 458 -12.00 26.76 18.65
CA GLY A 458 -11.88 26.96 20.10
C GLY A 458 -10.44 27.16 20.58
N SER A 459 -9.48 26.58 19.86
CA SER A 459 -8.06 26.68 20.15
C SER A 459 -7.27 26.81 18.85
N ILE A 460 -6.09 27.43 18.94
CA ILE A 460 -5.14 27.50 17.84
C ILE A 460 -3.81 26.85 18.24
N GLY A 461 -3.14 26.24 17.27
CA GLY A 461 -1.78 25.73 17.41
C GLY A 461 -0.82 26.49 16.50
N THR A 462 0.41 26.71 16.93
CA THR A 462 1.47 27.29 16.08
C THR A 462 2.67 26.37 16.06
N MET A 463 3.18 26.06 14.86
CA MET A 463 4.26 25.10 14.64
C MET A 463 5.34 25.70 13.74
N ASN A 464 6.58 25.77 14.23
CA ASN A 464 7.74 26.07 13.40
C ASN A 464 8.47 24.78 13.01
N VAL A 465 8.79 24.64 11.72
CA VAL A 465 9.52 23.49 11.16
C VAL A 465 10.71 23.98 10.34
N ALA A 466 11.86 23.34 10.53
CA ALA A 466 13.08 23.58 9.78
C ALA A 466 13.80 22.25 9.53
N GLU A 467 14.24 22.01 8.29
CA GLU A 467 15.08 20.86 7.92
C GLU A 467 14.53 19.49 8.33
N GLY A 468 13.20 19.32 8.28
CA GLY A 468 12.51 18.09 8.68
C GLY A 468 12.14 18.00 10.16
N ILE A 469 12.56 18.97 10.98
CA ILE A 469 12.44 18.94 12.45
C ILE A 469 11.42 19.97 12.93
N MET A 470 10.43 19.51 13.71
CA MET A 470 9.49 20.35 14.44
C MET A 470 10.20 21.04 15.62
N GLN A 471 10.52 22.31 15.46
CA GLN A 471 11.26 23.12 16.44
C GLN A 471 10.41 23.39 17.68
N ASP A 472 9.17 23.84 17.47
CA ASP A 472 8.20 24.10 18.51
C ASP A 472 6.79 23.65 18.10
N PHE A 473 5.92 23.52 19.10
CA PHE A 473 4.49 23.40 18.91
C PHE A 473 3.78 23.93 20.15
N THR A 474 3.08 25.06 20.02
CA THR A 474 2.34 25.69 21.14
C THR A 474 0.86 25.73 20.81
N ILE A 475 0.01 25.36 21.78
CA ILE A 475 -1.45 25.47 21.67
C ILE A 475 -1.96 26.45 22.72
N THR A 476 -2.71 27.45 22.27
CA THR A 476 -3.38 28.47 23.10
C THR A 476 -4.88 28.47 22.83
N ASP A 477 -5.66 28.88 23.82
CA ASP A 477 -7.08 29.15 23.62
C ASP A 477 -7.24 30.33 22.64
N VAL A 478 -8.27 30.31 21.77
CA VAL A 478 -8.48 31.36 20.78
C VAL A 478 -8.76 32.73 21.42
N TYR A 479 -9.40 32.75 22.60
CA TYR A 479 -9.74 33.98 23.30
C TYR A 479 -8.51 34.72 23.85
N GLU A 480 -7.35 34.04 23.99
CA GLU A 480 -6.08 34.68 24.35
C GLU A 480 -5.59 35.65 23.26
N VAL A 481 -5.87 35.36 21.98
CA VAL A 481 -5.49 36.20 20.83
C VAL A 481 -6.62 37.12 20.37
N ASP A 482 -7.88 36.66 20.31
CA ASP A 482 -9.04 37.46 19.89
C ASP A 482 -9.09 38.82 20.62
N GLY A 483 -8.82 38.82 21.93
CA GLY A 483 -8.85 40.02 22.78
C GLY A 483 -7.75 41.04 22.52
N GLN A 484 -6.80 40.77 21.62
CA GLN A 484 -5.68 41.66 21.28
C GLN A 484 -5.91 42.44 19.97
N LEU A 485 -7.00 42.16 19.22
CA LEU A 485 -7.31 42.79 17.94
C LEU A 485 -7.45 44.32 18.07
N LYS A 486 -6.68 45.06 17.26
CA LYS A 486 -6.70 46.52 17.22
C LYS A 486 -7.61 47.04 16.11
N GLY A 487 -8.84 47.42 16.47
CA GLY A 487 -9.77 48.12 15.56
C GLY A 487 -11.21 47.64 15.73
N HIS A 488 -12.03 47.84 14.70
CA HIS A 488 -13.34 47.21 14.56
C HIS A 488 -13.45 46.56 13.18
N ILE A 489 -13.91 45.31 13.13
CA ILE A 489 -14.19 44.59 11.88
C ILE A 489 -15.63 44.10 11.95
N ASP A 490 -16.47 44.58 11.04
CA ASP A 490 -17.86 44.13 10.95
C ASP A 490 -17.93 42.66 10.50
N PRO A 491 -18.63 41.78 11.24
CA PRO A 491 -18.85 40.42 10.80
C PRO A 491 -19.93 40.36 9.70
N PRO A 492 -19.90 39.31 8.86
CA PRO A 492 -20.99 38.94 7.97
C PRO A 492 -22.36 39.05 8.65
N ALA A 493 -23.37 39.60 7.96
CA ALA A 493 -24.66 39.93 8.56
C ALA A 493 -25.33 38.75 9.31
N PRO A 494 -25.33 37.50 8.80
CA PRO A 494 -25.86 36.36 9.55
C PRO A 494 -25.10 36.05 10.83
N LEU A 495 -23.77 36.24 10.88
CA LEU A 495 -23.01 36.12 12.13
C LEU A 495 -23.45 37.20 13.12
N ARG A 496 -23.52 38.47 12.70
CA ARG A 496 -23.95 39.56 13.60
C ARG A 496 -25.34 39.31 14.18
N GLU A 497 -26.29 38.93 13.33
CA GLU A 497 -27.72 38.93 13.68
C GLU A 497 -28.20 37.61 14.30
N LEU A 498 -27.61 36.47 13.90
CA LEU A 498 -27.98 35.17 14.48
C LEU A 498 -27.13 34.82 15.70
N LEU A 499 -25.83 35.11 15.69
CA LEU A 499 -24.91 34.87 16.82
C LEU A 499 -24.94 36.01 17.86
N GLY A 500 -25.43 37.21 17.51
CA GLY A 500 -25.39 38.39 18.37
C GLY A 500 -23.98 39.02 18.49
N GLN A 501 -23.10 38.74 17.53
CA GLN A 501 -21.70 39.13 17.56
C GLN A 501 -21.46 40.41 16.76
N GLU A 502 -21.28 41.55 17.43
CA GLU A 502 -21.05 42.84 16.75
C GLU A 502 -19.69 42.97 16.06
N HIS A 503 -18.67 42.21 16.49
CA HIS A 503 -17.29 42.31 16.01
C HIS A 503 -16.76 40.95 15.55
N TRP A 504 -16.04 40.91 14.44
CA TRP A 504 -15.49 39.68 13.85
C TRP A 504 -14.06 39.39 14.36
N TYR A 505 -13.80 38.13 14.73
CA TYR A 505 -12.53 37.68 15.34
C TYR A 505 -12.05 36.36 14.71
N LEU A 506 -10.81 35.95 14.98
CA LEU A 506 -10.23 34.69 14.51
C LEU A 506 -11.12 33.46 14.77
N ARG A 507 -11.77 33.36 15.93
CA ARG A 507 -12.64 32.22 16.30
C ARG A 507 -13.78 31.89 15.31
N ASP A 508 -14.27 32.90 14.56
CA ASP A 508 -15.30 32.77 13.53
C ASP A 508 -14.79 33.23 12.14
N SER A 509 -13.46 33.30 11.95
CA SER A 509 -12.84 33.65 10.66
C SER A 509 -13.17 32.64 9.55
N ASN A 510 -13.63 31.44 9.91
CA ASN A 510 -14.00 30.36 9.00
C ASN A 510 -15.44 30.44 8.46
N TRP A 511 -15.93 31.66 8.21
CA TRP A 511 -17.28 31.89 7.69
C TRP A 511 -17.44 31.51 6.21
N ASP A 512 -16.40 31.65 5.40
CA ASP A 512 -16.43 31.24 4.00
C ASP A 512 -16.33 29.72 3.90
N ALA A 513 -17.18 29.12 3.06
CA ALA A 513 -17.22 27.67 2.91
C ALA A 513 -16.01 27.16 2.09
N ASP A 514 -15.45 28.04 1.26
CA ASP A 514 -14.15 27.85 0.64
C ASP A 514 -13.04 28.04 1.70
N PHE A 515 -12.29 26.97 2.00
CA PHE A 515 -11.26 27.04 3.04
C PHE A 515 -9.98 27.76 2.59
N ALA A 516 -9.73 28.01 1.31
CA ALA A 516 -8.65 28.91 0.92
C ALA A 516 -8.95 30.35 1.35
N THR A 517 -10.20 30.79 1.19
CA THR A 517 -10.69 32.11 1.62
C THR A 517 -10.69 32.22 3.15
N SER A 518 -11.28 31.23 3.83
CA SER A 518 -11.30 31.17 5.30
C SER A 518 -9.91 31.01 5.94
N GLY A 519 -9.01 30.25 5.30
CA GLY A 519 -7.62 30.08 5.73
C GLY A 519 -6.82 31.37 5.62
N GLN A 520 -6.95 32.09 4.51
CA GLN A 520 -6.36 33.43 4.36
C GLN A 520 -6.94 34.41 5.38
N LYS A 521 -8.26 34.35 5.64
CA LYS A 521 -8.92 35.18 6.66
C LYS A 521 -8.38 34.89 8.06
N ALA A 522 -8.20 33.62 8.42
CA ALA A 522 -7.62 33.19 9.68
C ALA A 522 -6.16 33.62 9.85
N GLN A 523 -5.34 33.47 8.81
CA GLN A 523 -3.95 33.98 8.79
C GLN A 523 -3.90 35.48 9.07
N TRP A 524 -4.78 36.26 8.42
CA TRP A 524 -4.87 37.70 8.60
C TRP A 524 -5.31 38.09 10.01
N PHE A 525 -6.36 37.46 10.55
CA PHE A 525 -6.81 37.73 11.93
C PHE A 525 -5.71 37.39 12.94
N TYR A 526 -5.09 36.22 12.82
CA TYR A 526 -3.96 35.82 13.66
C TYR A 526 -2.79 36.81 13.60
N GLU A 527 -2.49 37.38 12.43
CA GLU A 527 -1.49 38.45 12.30
C GLU A 527 -1.89 39.73 13.05
N LYS A 528 -3.15 40.17 12.95
CA LYS A 528 -3.61 41.43 13.57
C LYS A 528 -3.88 41.31 15.08
N GLU A 529 -4.17 40.10 15.55
CA GLU A 529 -4.35 39.76 16.95
C GLU A 529 -3.02 39.48 17.65
N SER A 530 -2.21 38.55 17.12
CA SER A 530 -0.98 38.11 17.79
C SER A 530 0.28 38.91 17.44
N GLY A 531 0.26 39.68 16.35
CA GLY A 531 1.44 40.34 15.78
C GLY A 531 2.43 39.39 15.09
N LYS A 532 2.07 38.12 14.87
CA LYS A 532 2.92 37.08 14.26
C LYS A 532 2.33 36.63 12.92
N THR A 533 3.20 36.39 11.94
CA THR A 533 2.85 35.80 10.64
C THR A 533 2.99 34.28 10.65
N VAL A 534 2.31 33.60 9.73
CA VAL A 534 2.54 32.17 9.39
C VAL A 534 2.60 31.97 7.87
N ASP A 535 3.25 30.91 7.39
CA ASP A 535 3.35 30.53 5.97
C ASP A 535 2.13 29.75 5.45
N GLY A 536 1.32 29.19 6.34
CA GLY A 536 0.11 28.45 6.00
C GLY A 536 -0.80 28.16 7.18
N VAL A 537 -2.02 27.72 6.87
CA VAL A 537 -3.09 27.43 7.82
C VAL A 537 -3.64 26.02 7.57
N VAL A 538 -3.80 25.25 8.66
CA VAL A 538 -4.31 23.87 8.64
C VAL A 538 -5.54 23.79 9.55
N ALA A 539 -6.72 23.60 8.98
CA ALA A 539 -7.92 23.30 9.79
C ALA A 539 -7.96 21.82 10.17
N VAL A 540 -8.31 21.55 11.42
CA VAL A 540 -8.42 20.20 11.99
C VAL A 540 -9.72 20.07 12.77
N SER A 541 -10.62 19.19 12.32
CA SER A 541 -11.94 19.00 12.90
C SER A 541 -12.04 17.75 13.79
N LEU A 542 -13.05 17.70 14.69
CA LEU A 542 -13.19 16.62 15.69
C LEU A 542 -13.24 15.19 15.14
N PRO A 543 -13.83 14.88 13.97
CA PRO A 543 -13.80 13.53 13.43
C PRO A 543 -12.38 12.98 13.26
N PHE A 544 -11.40 13.82 12.87
CA PHE A 544 -9.99 13.41 12.81
C PHE A 544 -9.41 13.08 14.18
N ILE A 545 -9.76 13.84 15.23
CA ILE A 545 -9.30 13.57 16.61
C ILE A 545 -9.79 12.18 17.07
N VAL A 546 -11.01 11.79 16.72
CA VAL A 546 -11.56 10.46 16.99
C VAL A 546 -10.81 9.37 16.21
N ASP A 547 -10.51 9.59 14.93
CA ASP A 547 -9.76 8.62 14.11
C ASP A 547 -8.29 8.50 14.56
N LEU A 548 -7.68 9.60 15.01
CA LEU A 548 -6.35 9.62 15.61
C LEU A 548 -6.33 8.88 16.96
N LEU A 549 -7.36 8.98 17.78
CA LEU A 549 -7.53 8.18 19.00
C LEU A 549 -7.69 6.68 18.71
N LYS A 550 -8.30 6.28 17.58
CA LYS A 550 -8.33 4.88 17.13
C LYS A 550 -6.93 4.41 16.69
N ALA A 551 -6.16 5.26 16.02
CA ALA A 551 -4.82 4.94 15.53
C ALA A 551 -3.78 4.86 16.66
N THR A 552 -3.79 5.82 17.58
CA THR A 552 -2.85 5.90 18.71
C THR A 552 -3.27 5.06 19.92
N GLY A 553 -4.55 4.72 20.04
CA GLY A 553 -5.14 4.19 21.26
C GLY A 553 -5.34 5.28 22.34
N PRO A 554 -5.91 4.93 23.51
CA PRO A 554 -6.31 5.89 24.53
C PRO A 554 -5.21 6.81 25.06
N VAL A 555 -5.59 8.03 25.38
CA VAL A 555 -4.74 9.09 25.94
C VAL A 555 -5.20 9.41 27.36
N SER A 556 -4.25 9.59 28.29
CA SER A 556 -4.55 10.09 29.64
C SER A 556 -4.32 11.60 29.69
N LEU A 557 -5.29 12.37 30.18
CA LEU A 557 -5.16 13.81 30.41
C LEU A 557 -4.88 14.05 31.90
N THR A 558 -3.63 14.39 32.22
CA THR A 558 -3.17 14.65 33.60
C THR A 558 -3.94 15.78 34.25
N ASP A 559 -4.17 16.87 33.53
CA ASP A 559 -4.96 18.04 33.95
C ASP A 559 -6.38 17.70 34.43
N TYR A 560 -6.94 16.62 33.88
CA TYR A 560 -8.32 16.20 34.09
C TYR A 560 -8.43 14.91 34.93
N ASN A 561 -7.29 14.27 35.24
CA ASN A 561 -7.18 12.94 35.83
C ASN A 561 -8.10 11.88 35.15
N ASP A 562 -8.15 11.90 33.82
CA ASP A 562 -9.13 11.13 33.04
C ASP A 562 -8.52 10.50 31.78
N ARG A 563 -9.19 9.50 31.23
CA ARG A 563 -8.74 8.72 30.08
C ARG A 563 -9.70 8.88 28.90
N ILE A 564 -9.20 9.47 27.83
CA ILE A 564 -9.94 9.74 26.60
C ILE A 564 -9.69 8.60 25.61
N THR A 565 -10.77 8.09 25.04
CA THR A 565 -10.80 7.04 24.01
C THR A 565 -11.63 7.52 22.83
N ALA A 566 -11.55 6.85 21.68
CA ALA A 566 -12.36 7.22 20.52
C ALA A 566 -13.87 7.08 20.79
N GLU A 567 -14.26 6.16 21.67
CA GLU A 567 -15.64 5.84 22.03
C GLU A 567 -16.22 6.85 23.04
N ASN A 568 -15.43 7.32 24.00
CA ASN A 568 -15.89 8.27 25.02
C ASN A 568 -15.67 9.75 24.66
N PHE A 569 -14.88 10.03 23.61
CA PHE A 569 -14.40 11.37 23.26
C PHE A 569 -15.51 12.44 23.26
N TYR A 570 -16.58 12.25 22.49
CA TYR A 570 -17.63 13.27 22.37
C TYR A 570 -18.36 13.52 23.69
N GLY A 571 -18.67 12.46 24.45
CA GLY A 571 -19.31 12.58 25.76
C GLY A 571 -18.44 13.32 26.77
N LYS A 572 -17.12 13.07 26.75
CA LYS A 572 -16.13 13.79 27.57
C LYS A 572 -15.95 15.25 27.12
N ALA A 573 -15.88 15.48 25.81
CA ALA A 573 -15.78 16.83 25.24
C ALA A 573 -16.99 17.70 25.62
N LEU A 574 -18.21 17.15 25.59
CA LEU A 574 -19.39 17.84 26.11
C LEU A 574 -19.30 18.05 27.63
N PHE A 575 -19.01 17.00 28.41
CA PHE A 575 -18.93 17.07 29.87
C PHE A 575 -17.97 18.18 30.36
N TYR A 576 -16.77 18.30 29.76
CA TYR A 576 -15.79 19.31 30.14
C TYR A 576 -16.09 20.73 29.59
N THR A 577 -17.13 20.92 28.78
CA THR A 577 -17.62 22.27 28.43
C THR A 577 -18.56 22.88 29.47
N ARG A 578 -18.95 22.14 30.53
CA ARG A 578 -19.78 22.68 31.63
C ARG A 578 -19.15 23.93 32.24
N SER A 579 -20.02 24.89 32.57
CA SER A 579 -19.70 26.16 33.22
C SER A 579 -19.22 26.01 34.67
N ASP A 580 -19.47 24.87 35.29
CA ASP A 580 -19.47 24.69 36.76
C ASP A 580 -18.06 24.49 37.36
N PHE A 581 -17.03 25.04 36.71
CA PHE A 581 -15.69 25.11 37.31
C PHE A 581 -15.63 26.33 38.24
N PHE A 582 -15.41 26.04 39.53
CA PHE A 582 -15.70 26.95 40.65
C PHE A 582 -15.08 28.35 40.56
N PRO A 583 -15.79 29.40 41.04
CA PRO A 583 -15.22 30.72 41.24
C PRO A 583 -13.98 30.64 42.14
N GLY A 584 -12.84 31.10 41.63
CA GLY A 584 -11.53 30.98 42.29
C GLY A 584 -10.56 30.00 41.63
N SER A 585 -10.99 29.21 40.64
CA SER A 585 -10.07 28.45 39.79
C SER A 585 -9.45 29.35 38.71
N THR A 586 -8.13 29.53 38.76
CA THR A 586 -7.37 30.34 37.79
C THR A 586 -7.01 29.60 36.50
N GLN A 587 -7.49 28.37 36.29
CA GLN A 587 -7.17 27.55 35.12
C GLN A 587 -8.38 26.76 34.60
N LYS A 588 -9.25 27.42 33.82
CA LYS A 588 -10.13 26.72 32.87
C LYS A 588 -9.31 26.37 31.62
N LYS A 589 -8.48 25.32 31.70
CA LYS A 589 -7.68 24.86 30.55
C LYS A 589 -8.61 24.32 29.46
N ASP A 590 -8.46 24.73 28.20
CA ASP A 590 -9.23 24.13 27.11
C ASP A 590 -8.99 22.60 27.04
N PHE A 591 -10.09 21.84 27.05
CA PHE A 591 -10.10 20.39 26.93
C PHE A 591 -9.51 19.94 25.59
N LEU A 592 -9.86 20.59 24.48
CA LEU A 592 -9.36 20.21 23.15
C LEU A 592 -7.87 20.50 23.04
N GLY A 593 -7.41 21.65 23.54
CA GLY A 593 -5.99 21.99 23.63
C GLY A 593 -5.18 21.01 24.48
N SER A 594 -5.66 20.62 25.67
CA SER A 594 -4.96 19.62 26.49
C SER A 594 -5.00 18.22 25.87
N LEU A 595 -6.06 17.85 25.15
CA LEU A 595 -6.11 16.60 24.40
C LEU A 595 -5.15 16.60 23.20
N SER A 596 -5.11 17.69 22.43
CA SER A 596 -4.18 17.85 21.30
C SER A 596 -2.73 17.81 21.75
N ARG A 597 -2.37 18.46 22.87
CA ARG A 597 -1.03 18.34 23.49
C ARG A 597 -0.72 16.88 23.83
N ALA A 598 -1.58 16.21 24.57
CA ALA A 598 -1.35 14.82 25.01
C ALA A 598 -1.35 13.81 23.84
N LEU A 599 -2.08 14.09 22.74
CA LEU A 599 -2.01 13.32 21.49
C LEU A 599 -0.67 13.50 20.79
N ILE A 600 -0.15 14.73 20.70
CA ILE A 600 1.16 15.02 20.08
C ILE A 600 2.29 14.43 20.93
N ASP A 601 2.23 14.54 22.25
CA ASP A 601 3.18 13.87 23.15
C ASP A 601 3.12 12.35 22.96
N ARG A 602 1.93 11.76 22.88
CA ARG A 602 1.76 10.33 22.58
C ARG A 602 2.33 9.94 21.22
N LEU A 603 2.08 10.73 20.18
CA LEU A 603 2.61 10.50 18.84
C LEU A 603 4.15 10.53 18.81
N THR A 604 4.77 11.49 19.50
CA THR A 604 6.22 11.71 19.45
C THR A 604 7.03 10.89 20.48
N THR A 605 6.41 10.39 21.55
CA THR A 605 7.13 9.72 22.66
C THR A 605 6.68 8.29 22.96
N ALA A 606 5.46 7.88 22.60
CA ALA A 606 4.93 6.60 23.05
C ALA A 606 5.34 5.41 22.17
N LYS A 607 6.06 4.46 22.76
CA LYS A 607 6.34 3.16 22.14
C LYS A 607 5.03 2.42 21.86
N GLY A 608 4.87 1.89 20.64
CA GLY A 608 3.72 1.09 20.24
C GLY A 608 2.58 1.86 19.55
N VAL A 609 2.75 3.15 19.24
CA VAL A 609 1.95 3.80 18.19
C VAL A 609 2.40 3.23 16.84
N ASP A 610 1.45 2.80 16.01
CA ASP A 610 1.70 2.31 14.66
C ASP A 610 1.65 3.47 13.66
N PRO A 611 2.78 3.94 13.09
CA PRO A 611 2.78 5.12 12.23
C PRO A 611 1.92 4.95 11.00
N TYR A 612 1.79 3.72 10.47
CA TYR A 612 0.95 3.45 9.31
C TYR A 612 -0.53 3.79 9.60
N LYS A 613 -1.04 3.45 10.79
CA LYS A 613 -2.42 3.78 11.18
C LYS A 613 -2.62 5.29 11.33
N VAL A 614 -1.62 6.01 11.82
CA VAL A 614 -1.64 7.48 11.89
C VAL A 614 -1.68 8.09 10.48
N PHE A 615 -0.83 7.61 9.55
CA PHE A 615 -0.86 8.05 8.15
C PHE A 615 -2.20 7.76 7.47
N VAL A 616 -2.81 6.59 7.69
CA VAL A 616 -4.14 6.27 7.16
C VAL A 616 -5.19 7.22 7.73
N ALA A 617 -5.18 7.51 9.04
CA ALA A 617 -6.10 8.46 9.65
C ALA A 617 -5.93 9.90 9.10
N VAL A 618 -4.71 10.35 8.83
CA VAL A 618 -4.46 11.65 8.17
C VAL A 618 -4.97 11.62 6.72
N ALA A 619 -4.67 10.57 5.95
CA ALA A 619 -5.09 10.46 4.54
C ALA A 619 -6.62 10.41 4.40
N ASP A 620 -7.31 9.63 5.25
CA ASP A 620 -8.77 9.56 5.29
C ASP A 620 -9.38 10.90 5.76
N ALA A 621 -8.75 11.60 6.71
CA ALA A 621 -9.22 12.90 7.17
C ALA A 621 -9.05 14.01 6.12
N VAL A 622 -7.94 14.02 5.36
CA VAL A 622 -7.77 14.93 4.21
C VAL A 622 -8.81 14.61 3.12
N ALA A 623 -8.97 13.34 2.75
CA ALA A 623 -9.96 12.92 1.76
C ALA A 623 -11.43 13.14 2.21
N GLY A 624 -11.69 13.17 3.51
CA GLY A 624 -12.99 13.45 4.13
C GLY A 624 -13.24 14.93 4.45
N ARG A 625 -12.34 15.85 4.06
CA ARG A 625 -12.36 17.29 4.40
C ARG A 625 -12.33 17.58 5.91
N ASN A 626 -11.86 16.64 6.72
CA ASN A 626 -11.70 16.81 8.16
C ASN A 626 -10.33 17.43 8.53
N ILE A 627 -9.38 17.40 7.60
CA ILE A 627 -8.19 18.26 7.52
C ILE A 627 -8.27 19.07 6.22
N GLN A 628 -7.97 20.36 6.26
CA GLN A 628 -7.95 21.25 5.09
C GLN A 628 -6.73 22.18 5.15
N PHE A 629 -6.18 22.58 3.99
CA PHE A 629 -4.95 23.36 3.89
C PHE A 629 -5.12 24.67 3.12
N TYR A 630 -4.41 25.70 3.58
CA TYR A 630 -4.16 26.94 2.87
C TYR A 630 -2.67 27.30 3.03
N PHE A 631 -2.02 27.77 1.96
CA PHE A 631 -0.63 28.22 1.97
C PHE A 631 -0.48 29.56 1.24
N ASP A 632 0.41 30.42 1.75
CA ASP A 632 0.78 31.68 1.08
C ASP A 632 1.64 31.42 -0.18
N SER A 633 2.43 30.34 -0.17
CA SER A 633 3.16 29.87 -1.36
C SER A 633 2.21 29.49 -2.48
N GLN A 634 2.24 30.25 -3.58
CA GLN A 634 1.41 30.01 -4.76
C GLN A 634 1.61 28.62 -5.37
N ASP A 635 2.83 28.06 -5.30
CA ASP A 635 3.11 26.70 -5.77
C ASP A 635 2.44 25.64 -4.91
N LEU A 636 2.60 25.74 -3.58
CA LEU A 636 1.92 24.84 -2.64
C LEU A 636 0.40 24.95 -2.78
N GLN A 637 -0.14 26.16 -2.80
CA GLN A 637 -1.57 26.41 -2.90
C GLN A 637 -2.17 25.88 -4.20
N ARG A 638 -1.47 26.02 -5.33
CA ARG A 638 -1.86 25.39 -6.61
C ARG A 638 -1.88 23.85 -6.50
N LEU A 639 -0.88 23.24 -5.87
CA LEU A 639 -0.83 21.78 -5.70
C LEU A 639 -1.94 21.26 -4.78
N VAL A 640 -2.15 21.83 -3.59
CA VAL A 640 -3.24 21.37 -2.72
C VAL A 640 -4.63 21.66 -3.28
N LYS A 641 -4.80 22.72 -4.08
CA LYS A 641 -6.02 22.96 -4.87
C LYS A 641 -6.24 21.84 -5.88
N GLN A 642 -5.22 21.50 -6.68
CA GLN A 642 -5.28 20.39 -7.64
C GLN A 642 -5.56 19.03 -6.97
N TYR A 643 -5.13 18.85 -5.72
CA TYR A 643 -5.38 17.62 -4.95
C TYR A 643 -6.76 17.62 -4.25
N GLY A 644 -7.48 18.75 -4.25
CA GLY A 644 -8.79 18.91 -3.62
C GLY A 644 -8.75 19.15 -2.10
N TRP A 645 -7.58 19.48 -1.53
CA TRP A 645 -7.39 19.57 -0.08
C TRP A 645 -7.58 21.00 0.47
N THR A 646 -7.87 21.98 -0.39
CA THR A 646 -8.17 23.38 -0.03
C THR A 646 -9.58 23.60 0.46
N GLY A 647 -10.42 22.56 0.51
CA GLY A 647 -11.82 22.70 0.90
C GLY A 647 -12.68 23.50 -0.08
N GLU A 648 -12.17 23.83 -1.27
CA GLU A 648 -12.81 24.72 -2.23
C GLU A 648 -14.24 24.29 -2.61
N ILE A 649 -15.11 25.28 -2.81
CA ILE A 649 -16.43 25.10 -3.39
C ILE A 649 -16.30 25.06 -4.91
N PRO A 650 -16.87 24.08 -5.62
CA PRO A 650 -16.63 23.93 -7.05
C PRO A 650 -17.44 24.98 -7.82
N HIS A 651 -16.74 25.94 -8.44
CA HIS A 651 -17.34 27.04 -9.20
C HIS A 651 -17.30 26.82 -10.72
N SER A 652 -16.63 25.77 -11.19
CA SER A 652 -16.48 25.41 -12.61
C SER A 652 -17.27 24.14 -12.98
N SER A 653 -17.65 24.02 -14.25
CA SER A 653 -18.25 22.80 -14.79
C SER A 653 -17.34 21.58 -14.59
N LEU A 654 -17.92 20.44 -14.22
CA LEU A 654 -17.23 19.13 -14.12
C LEU A 654 -16.89 18.53 -15.50
N CYS A 655 -17.33 19.18 -16.57
CA CYS A 655 -17.03 18.84 -17.96
C CYS A 655 -15.82 19.65 -18.43
N GLU A 656 -14.61 19.25 -18.03
CA GLU A 656 -13.37 19.78 -18.63
C GLU A 656 -13.23 19.30 -20.08
N ASN A 657 -12.78 20.19 -20.97
CA ASN A 657 -12.36 19.93 -22.35
C ASN A 657 -13.29 19.08 -23.25
N GLN A 658 -14.14 19.77 -24.02
CA GLN A 658 -14.63 19.34 -25.34
C GLN A 658 -15.60 18.15 -25.48
N ILE A 659 -16.31 17.70 -24.43
CA ILE A 659 -17.50 16.85 -24.63
C ILE A 659 -18.75 17.73 -24.77
N SER A 660 -19.22 17.93 -26.00
CA SER A 660 -20.39 18.76 -26.33
C SER A 660 -21.73 18.22 -25.82
N SER A 661 -21.77 16.98 -25.35
CA SER A 661 -22.92 16.31 -24.72
C SER A 661 -22.75 16.05 -23.22
N CYS A 662 -21.74 16.67 -22.58
CA CYS A 662 -21.54 16.60 -21.13
C CYS A 662 -22.26 17.75 -20.44
N PHE A 663 -23.13 17.40 -19.50
CA PHE A 663 -23.82 18.30 -18.58
C PHE A 663 -23.25 18.11 -17.17
N SER A 664 -23.08 19.19 -16.41
CA SER A 664 -22.67 19.07 -15.00
C SER A 664 -23.56 19.82 -14.03
N ASP A 665 -23.73 19.24 -12.84
CA ASP A 665 -24.38 19.84 -11.68
C ASP A 665 -23.48 19.69 -10.45
N THR A 666 -23.51 20.65 -9.54
CA THR A 666 -22.75 20.63 -8.30
C THR A 666 -23.65 21.12 -7.18
N VAL A 667 -23.80 20.27 -6.16
CA VAL A 667 -24.61 20.56 -4.97
C VAL A 667 -23.72 20.53 -3.74
N SER A 668 -23.62 21.67 -3.06
CA SER A 668 -22.96 21.75 -1.74
C SER A 668 -23.90 22.43 -0.75
N ILE A 669 -24.19 21.75 0.37
CA ILE A 669 -25.08 22.23 1.43
C ILE A 669 -24.24 22.43 2.68
N ILE A 670 -24.10 23.70 3.10
CA ILE A 670 -23.20 24.13 4.15
C ILE A 670 -24.02 24.74 5.29
N GLU A 671 -24.07 24.05 6.43
CA GLU A 671 -24.74 24.49 7.65
C GLU A 671 -23.78 25.26 8.56
N ALA A 672 -24.21 26.35 9.18
CA ALA A 672 -23.47 27.04 10.25
C ALA A 672 -24.36 27.16 11.49
N ASN A 673 -24.02 26.46 12.57
CA ASN A 673 -24.68 26.60 13.87
C ASN A 673 -24.35 27.98 14.44
N LEU A 674 -25.37 28.78 14.71
CA LEU A 674 -25.26 30.11 15.32
C LEU A 674 -26.11 30.23 16.59
N GLY A 675 -26.45 29.10 17.21
CA GLY A 675 -27.20 29.02 18.47
C GLY A 675 -26.34 29.04 19.74
N VAL A 676 -25.03 29.31 19.63
CA VAL A 676 -24.05 29.37 20.76
C VAL A 676 -24.09 28.10 21.62
N ASN A 677 -24.22 26.94 20.99
CA ASN A 677 -24.36 25.64 21.65
C ASN A 677 -23.62 24.54 20.87
N LYS A 678 -23.57 23.32 21.43
CA LYS A 678 -22.94 22.15 20.80
C LYS A 678 -23.99 21.19 20.21
N ALA A 679 -25.13 21.72 19.75
CA ALA A 679 -26.29 20.93 19.34
C ALA A 679 -25.99 19.99 18.15
N ASN A 680 -24.93 20.20 17.35
CA ASN A 680 -24.59 19.27 16.27
C ASN A 680 -24.21 17.86 16.75
N TYR A 681 -23.93 17.66 18.05
CA TYR A 681 -23.87 16.32 18.62
C TYR A 681 -25.22 15.57 18.54
N PHE A 682 -26.33 16.28 18.69
CA PHE A 682 -27.70 15.77 18.66
C PHE A 682 -28.41 15.97 17.31
N VAL A 683 -27.94 16.89 16.46
CA VAL A 683 -28.53 17.12 15.13
C VAL A 683 -28.10 16.03 14.14
N ARG A 684 -29.05 15.56 13.33
CA ARG A 684 -28.82 14.68 12.19
C ARG A 684 -29.45 15.30 10.95
N SER A 685 -28.77 15.23 9.80
CA SER A 685 -29.33 15.71 8.54
C SER A 685 -29.26 14.68 7.40
N ASN A 686 -30.25 14.73 6.52
CA ASN A 686 -30.41 13.85 5.37
C ASN A 686 -30.88 14.67 4.15
N THR A 687 -30.36 14.36 2.96
CA THR A 687 -30.65 15.13 1.74
C THR A 687 -31.24 14.22 0.66
N LEU A 688 -32.41 14.61 0.15
CA LEU A 688 -32.99 14.11 -1.10
C LEU A 688 -32.63 15.08 -2.22
N LEU A 689 -31.97 14.60 -3.27
CA LEU A 689 -31.72 15.31 -4.52
C LEU A 689 -32.60 14.69 -5.60
N ARG A 690 -33.50 15.45 -6.22
CA ARG A 690 -34.35 15.01 -7.32
C ARG A 690 -34.08 15.82 -8.58
N MET A 691 -33.42 15.20 -9.54
CA MET A 691 -33.19 15.75 -10.87
C MET A 691 -34.20 15.16 -11.87
N THR A 692 -34.80 16.01 -12.69
CA THR A 692 -35.69 15.62 -13.78
C THR A 692 -35.14 16.16 -15.08
N LEU A 693 -34.82 15.25 -16.01
CA LEU A 693 -34.54 15.51 -17.42
C LEU A 693 -35.85 15.26 -18.17
N ASP A 694 -36.46 16.28 -18.74
CA ASP A 694 -37.82 16.17 -19.32
C ASP A 694 -37.85 15.55 -20.74
N GLY A 695 -36.71 15.58 -21.42
CA GLY A 695 -36.54 15.14 -22.80
C GLY A 695 -36.60 16.24 -23.86
N SER A 696 -37.10 17.43 -23.53
CA SER A 696 -36.96 18.63 -24.37
C SER A 696 -35.56 19.24 -24.29
N GLY A 697 -34.86 18.95 -23.18
CA GLY A 697 -33.55 19.49 -22.83
C GLY A 697 -33.57 20.28 -21.53
N GLU A 698 -34.75 20.53 -20.94
CA GLU A 698 -34.86 21.19 -19.64
C GLU A 698 -34.37 20.27 -18.51
N VAL A 699 -33.58 20.83 -17.59
CA VAL A 699 -33.13 20.14 -16.37
C VAL A 699 -33.65 20.88 -15.15
N ARG A 700 -34.51 20.22 -14.37
CA ARG A 700 -35.00 20.71 -13.08
C ARG A 700 -34.35 19.92 -11.95
N GLN A 701 -33.91 20.62 -10.91
CA GLN A 701 -33.35 20.04 -9.70
C GLN A 701 -34.21 20.47 -8.51
N THR A 702 -34.45 19.56 -7.57
CA THR A 702 -35.06 19.85 -6.28
C THR A 702 -34.26 19.20 -5.17
N ILE A 703 -33.71 20.03 -4.30
CA ILE A 703 -33.00 19.65 -3.09
C ILE A 703 -34.00 19.69 -1.95
N THR A 704 -34.15 18.61 -1.17
CA THR A 704 -34.86 18.62 0.10
C THR A 704 -33.90 18.17 1.19
N HIS A 705 -33.51 19.10 2.04
CA HIS A 705 -32.60 18.88 3.15
C HIS A 705 -33.38 18.85 4.46
N THR A 706 -33.39 17.68 5.10
CA THR A 706 -34.11 17.41 6.35
C THR A 706 -33.12 17.47 7.49
N ILE A 707 -33.45 18.24 8.54
CA ILE A 707 -32.62 18.42 9.74
C ILE A 707 -33.48 18.05 10.95
N SER A 708 -33.04 17.08 11.75
CA SER A 708 -33.69 16.65 12.99
C SER A 708 -32.79 16.94 14.18
N ASN A 709 -33.35 17.54 15.23
CA ASN A 709 -32.65 17.88 16.47
C ASN A 709 -33.10 16.94 17.60
N THR A 710 -32.31 15.91 17.92
CA THR A 710 -32.65 14.94 18.96
C THR A 710 -32.14 15.33 20.36
N SER A 711 -31.97 16.63 20.64
CA SER A 711 -31.75 17.10 22.01
C SER A 711 -32.98 16.75 22.86
N SER A 712 -32.78 16.44 24.15
CA SER A 712 -33.84 16.07 25.09
C SER A 712 -34.30 17.23 26.00
N GLY A 713 -33.54 18.33 26.07
CA GLY A 713 -33.94 19.58 26.71
C GLY A 713 -32.86 20.66 26.66
N GLU A 714 -33.21 21.89 27.06
CA GLU A 714 -32.23 23.00 27.17
C GLU A 714 -31.15 22.75 28.22
N ASN A 715 -31.42 21.86 29.18
CA ASN A 715 -30.49 21.43 30.22
C ASN A 715 -29.50 20.33 29.76
N ASP A 716 -29.62 19.83 28.53
CA ASP A 716 -28.63 18.89 27.99
C ASP A 716 -27.27 19.59 27.82
N ILE A 717 -26.20 18.89 28.23
CA ILE A 717 -24.85 19.47 28.18
C ILE A 717 -24.47 19.74 26.72
N GLY A 718 -24.52 21.01 26.34
CA GLY A 718 -24.28 21.44 24.96
C GLY A 718 -25.43 21.15 23.98
N GLY A 719 -26.58 20.67 24.44
CA GLY A 719 -27.79 20.56 23.62
C GLY A 719 -28.46 21.92 23.40
N GLY A 720 -29.73 21.90 22.98
CA GLY A 720 -30.57 23.09 22.84
C GLY A 720 -31.20 23.22 21.46
N SER A 721 -31.81 24.38 21.18
CA SER A 721 -32.38 24.68 19.86
C SER A 721 -31.27 24.89 18.82
N TYR A 722 -31.47 24.37 17.61
CA TYR A 722 -30.48 24.46 16.54
C TYR A 722 -30.77 25.65 15.62
N LYS A 723 -30.42 26.85 16.09
CA LYS A 723 -30.43 28.08 15.29
C LYS A 723 -29.26 28.04 14.30
N SER A 724 -29.55 28.06 13.00
CA SER A 724 -28.57 27.76 11.95
C SER A 724 -28.74 28.65 10.72
N TYR A 725 -27.64 28.86 10.01
CA TYR A 725 -27.62 29.48 8.69
C TYR A 725 -27.16 28.45 7.66
N THR A 726 -28.08 27.96 6.82
CA THR A 726 -27.80 26.94 5.80
C THR A 726 -27.67 27.59 4.43
N ARG A 727 -26.53 27.37 3.77
CA ARG A 727 -26.25 27.84 2.40
C ARG A 727 -26.33 26.68 1.42
N PHE A 728 -27.11 26.88 0.37
CA PHE A 728 -27.15 26.02 -0.81
C PHE A 728 -26.31 26.67 -1.90
N TYR A 729 -25.18 26.05 -2.24
CA TYR A 729 -24.38 26.39 -3.41
C TYR A 729 -24.92 25.60 -4.59
N ILE A 730 -25.31 26.33 -5.63
CA ILE A 730 -25.93 25.82 -6.87
C ILE A 730 -25.26 26.49 -8.08
N PRO A 731 -25.47 26.00 -9.32
CA PRO A 731 -24.87 26.62 -10.50
C PRO A 731 -25.25 28.09 -10.65
N THR A 732 -24.28 28.97 -10.91
CA THR A 732 -24.45 30.44 -10.97
C THR A 732 -25.42 30.92 -12.07
N ASN A 733 -25.78 30.05 -13.01
CA ASN A 733 -26.78 30.25 -14.05
C ASN A 733 -28.07 29.43 -13.83
N ALA A 734 -28.35 28.99 -12.61
CA ALA A 734 -29.64 28.40 -12.25
C ALA A 734 -30.70 29.50 -12.07
N THR A 735 -31.94 29.19 -12.46
CA THR A 735 -33.13 29.99 -12.17
C THR A 735 -33.91 29.33 -11.04
N LEU A 736 -34.10 30.06 -9.93
CA LEU A 736 -34.76 29.54 -8.75
C LEU A 736 -36.29 29.53 -8.94
N SER A 737 -36.94 28.40 -8.67
CA SER A 737 -38.39 28.25 -8.85
C SER A 737 -39.19 28.16 -7.56
N ALA A 738 -38.60 27.62 -6.48
CA ALA A 738 -39.22 27.63 -5.16
C ALA A 738 -38.18 27.51 -4.03
N VAL A 739 -38.46 28.17 -2.90
CA VAL A 739 -37.80 27.91 -1.62
C VAL A 739 -38.86 27.75 -0.54
N LEU A 740 -38.86 26.60 0.12
CA LEU A 740 -39.85 26.23 1.12
C LEU A 740 -39.17 25.83 2.43
N VAL A 741 -39.79 26.20 3.54
CA VAL A 741 -39.51 25.66 4.88
C VAL A 741 -40.78 24.93 5.32
N ASP A 742 -40.65 23.63 5.58
CA ASP A 742 -41.76 22.71 5.94
C ASP A 742 -42.95 22.72 4.96
N GLY A 743 -42.70 23.13 3.71
CA GLY A 743 -43.69 23.23 2.62
C GLY A 743 -44.30 24.63 2.45
N ALA A 744 -44.05 25.56 3.37
CA ALA A 744 -44.46 26.97 3.23
C ALA A 744 -43.38 27.79 2.53
N ALA A 745 -43.78 28.74 1.67
CA ALA A 745 -42.85 29.62 0.98
C ALA A 745 -42.09 30.53 1.95
N LEU A 746 -40.75 30.57 1.82
CA LEU A 746 -39.88 31.34 2.71
C LEU A 746 -39.84 32.82 2.29
N PRO A 747 -40.06 33.79 3.20
CA PRO A 747 -39.88 35.21 2.89
C PRO A 747 -38.43 35.54 2.51
N THR A 748 -38.26 36.17 1.34
CA THR A 748 -36.96 36.67 0.88
C THR A 748 -36.64 38.02 1.52
N ARG A 749 -35.46 38.12 2.11
CA ARG A 749 -34.87 39.37 2.60
C ARG A 749 -34.20 40.11 1.45
N ASN A 750 -34.93 41.03 0.82
CA ASN A 750 -34.33 42.06 -0.04
C ASN A 750 -33.80 43.21 0.85
N ASP A 751 -32.63 43.74 0.48
CA ASP A 751 -31.59 44.27 1.38
C ASP A 751 -31.86 45.61 2.12
N THR A 752 -33.11 46.00 2.38
CA THR A 752 -33.40 47.34 2.97
C THR A 752 -34.52 47.46 4.00
N HIS A 753 -35.59 46.64 4.00
CA HIS A 753 -36.83 47.06 4.69
C HIS A 753 -37.50 46.11 5.71
N ASN A 754 -37.01 44.90 5.99
CA ASN A 754 -37.56 44.13 7.11
C ASN A 754 -36.52 43.21 7.79
N LYS A 755 -35.90 43.70 8.87
CA LYS A 755 -34.88 42.95 9.65
C LYS A 755 -35.47 41.99 10.69
N ASN A 756 -36.80 41.99 10.89
CA ASN A 756 -37.46 41.26 11.97
C ASN A 756 -38.14 39.95 11.51
N VAL A 757 -37.83 39.47 10.31
CA VAL A 757 -38.42 38.25 9.75
C VAL A 757 -37.50 37.07 10.00
N PHE A 758 -38.01 36.04 10.68
CA PHE A 758 -37.31 34.79 10.94
C PHE A 758 -38.33 33.63 10.95
N PRO A 759 -38.08 32.50 10.26
CA PRO A 759 -36.96 32.24 9.35
C PRO A 759 -36.98 33.15 8.11
N TYR A 760 -35.84 33.31 7.44
CA TYR A 760 -35.70 34.12 6.22
C TYR A 760 -34.77 33.46 5.21
N GLY A 761 -34.91 33.84 3.94
CA GLY A 761 -33.98 33.47 2.87
C GLY A 761 -33.35 34.68 2.20
N GLU A 762 -32.11 34.56 1.71
CA GLU A 762 -31.39 35.65 1.05
C GLU A 762 -30.45 35.17 -0.08
N PHE A 763 -30.18 36.07 -1.03
CA PHE A 763 -29.36 35.83 -2.21
C PHE A 763 -28.02 36.57 -2.10
N MET A 764 -26.91 35.92 -2.46
CA MET A 764 -25.56 36.51 -2.41
C MET A 764 -24.93 36.78 -3.78
N LEU A 765 -25.67 36.58 -4.89
CA LEU A 765 -25.27 36.98 -6.24
C LEU A 765 -26.46 37.59 -7.00
N SER A 766 -26.17 38.52 -7.92
CA SER A 766 -27.11 39.53 -8.45
C SER A 766 -28.16 39.02 -9.44
N GLY A 767 -29.44 39.25 -9.14
CA GLY A 767 -30.59 39.05 -10.03
C GLY A 767 -31.30 37.71 -9.84
N GLU A 768 -32.07 37.25 -10.84
CA GLU A 768 -32.74 35.93 -10.83
C GLU A 768 -31.76 34.73 -10.93
N LYS A 769 -30.45 34.99 -10.95
CA LYS A 769 -29.36 34.02 -11.14
C LYS A 769 -28.58 33.86 -9.84
N ALA A 770 -28.79 32.74 -9.15
CA ALA A 770 -28.21 32.50 -7.84
C ALA A 770 -27.07 31.47 -7.92
N GLY A 771 -25.87 31.82 -7.43
CA GLY A 771 -24.83 30.82 -7.11
C GLY A 771 -24.84 30.34 -5.66
N ILE A 772 -25.46 31.13 -4.77
CA ILE A 772 -25.62 30.80 -3.35
C ILE A 772 -26.98 31.32 -2.88
N TYR A 773 -27.78 30.45 -2.27
CA TYR A 773 -28.99 30.82 -1.54
C TYR A 773 -28.82 30.50 -0.05
N GLY A 774 -28.97 31.50 0.82
CA GLY A 774 -28.86 31.37 2.25
C GLY A 774 -30.22 31.28 2.94
N ILE A 775 -30.34 30.48 3.99
CA ILE A 775 -31.53 30.38 4.84
C ILE A 775 -31.11 30.54 6.30
N GLY A 776 -31.62 31.57 6.97
CA GLY A 776 -31.59 31.67 8.44
C GLY A 776 -32.81 30.98 9.03
N HIS A 777 -32.59 29.93 9.83
CA HIS A 777 -33.65 29.08 10.39
C HIS A 777 -33.31 28.55 11.78
N GLU A 778 -34.25 27.85 12.39
CA GLU A 778 -34.10 27.23 13.70
C GLU A 778 -34.87 25.92 13.77
N VAL A 779 -34.21 24.87 14.25
CA VAL A 779 -34.83 23.55 14.50
C VAL A 779 -34.95 23.33 16.02
N PRO A 780 -36.16 23.47 16.59
CA PRO A 780 -36.39 23.31 18.02
C PRO A 780 -36.05 21.91 18.53
N ILE A 781 -35.91 21.80 19.85
CA ILE A 781 -35.62 20.57 20.57
C ILE A 781 -36.69 19.51 20.26
N GLY A 782 -36.25 18.31 19.86
CA GLY A 782 -37.12 17.18 19.53
C GLY A 782 -37.88 17.30 18.20
N GLN A 783 -37.62 18.35 17.41
CA GLN A 783 -38.31 18.60 16.13
C GLN A 783 -37.46 18.22 14.91
N GLU A 784 -38.13 18.16 13.76
CA GLU A 784 -37.54 18.06 12.43
C GLU A 784 -38.01 19.24 11.57
N GLN A 785 -37.13 19.76 10.72
CA GLN A 785 -37.43 20.79 9.74
C GLN A 785 -36.91 20.38 8.36
N ARG A 786 -37.66 20.73 7.31
CA ARG A 786 -37.34 20.44 5.92
C ARG A 786 -37.16 21.72 5.13
N LEU A 787 -35.95 21.92 4.63
CA LEU A 787 -35.58 23.00 3.71
C LEU A 787 -35.64 22.45 2.28
N THR A 788 -36.52 22.99 1.43
CA THR A 788 -36.64 22.60 0.03
C THR A 788 -36.24 23.75 -0.89
N LEU A 789 -35.32 23.48 -1.81
CA LEU A 789 -34.84 24.41 -2.83
C LEU A 789 -35.03 23.79 -4.22
N SER A 790 -35.84 24.42 -5.07
CA SER A 790 -36.09 23.97 -6.45
C SER A 790 -35.57 25.01 -7.44
N TYR A 791 -34.87 24.54 -8.48
CA TYR A 791 -34.33 25.38 -9.54
C TYR A 791 -34.31 24.67 -10.90
N ALA A 792 -34.27 25.44 -11.97
CA ALA A 792 -34.03 24.96 -13.33
C ALA A 792 -32.67 25.47 -13.84
N HIS A 793 -31.96 24.62 -14.59
CA HIS A 793 -30.69 25.00 -15.23
C HIS A 793 -30.95 25.75 -16.54
N ILE A 794 -30.20 26.83 -16.81
CA ILE A 794 -30.29 27.55 -18.09
C ILE A 794 -29.66 26.75 -19.25
N ASN A 795 -28.61 25.97 -18.98
CA ASN A 795 -27.98 25.14 -20.00
C ASN A 795 -28.86 23.91 -20.29
N PRO A 796 -29.15 23.56 -21.56
CA PRO A 796 -29.94 22.39 -21.88
C PRO A 796 -29.13 21.09 -21.81
N PHE A 797 -29.81 19.97 -21.52
CA PHE A 797 -29.25 18.62 -21.62
C PHE A 797 -29.30 18.13 -23.07
N ILE A 798 -28.15 18.09 -23.74
CA ILE A 798 -28.03 17.81 -25.18
C ILE A 798 -27.45 16.41 -25.44
N PHE A 799 -28.04 15.70 -26.41
CA PHE A 799 -27.46 14.48 -26.97
C PHE A 799 -26.65 14.82 -28.24
N VAL A 800 -25.45 14.26 -28.35
CA VAL A 800 -24.62 14.31 -29.57
C VAL A 800 -24.37 12.87 -30.01
N ASN A 801 -24.63 12.57 -31.30
CA ASN A 801 -24.52 11.23 -31.88
C ASN A 801 -25.26 10.13 -31.09
N GLY A 802 -26.44 10.45 -30.55
CA GLY A 802 -27.24 9.52 -29.73
C GLY A 802 -26.75 9.31 -28.30
N THR A 803 -25.73 10.05 -27.85
CA THR A 803 -25.12 9.92 -26.51
C THR A 803 -25.16 11.22 -25.71
N ALA A 804 -25.29 11.12 -24.38
CA ALA A 804 -25.14 12.23 -23.44
C ALA A 804 -24.52 11.78 -22.10
N GLU A 805 -23.94 12.71 -21.37
CA GLU A 805 -23.29 12.46 -20.08
C GLU A 805 -23.75 13.47 -19.03
N LEU A 806 -24.15 13.01 -17.85
CA LEU A 806 -24.42 13.83 -16.67
C LEU A 806 -23.30 13.59 -15.65
N ARG A 807 -22.64 14.64 -15.18
CA ARG A 807 -21.72 14.62 -14.03
C ARG A 807 -22.32 15.39 -12.87
N MET A 808 -22.50 14.74 -11.72
CA MET A 808 -22.99 15.37 -10.50
C MET A 808 -21.97 15.21 -9.38
N LEU A 809 -21.59 16.33 -8.76
CA LEU A 809 -20.79 16.35 -7.53
C LEU A 809 -21.69 16.69 -6.35
N VAL A 810 -21.76 15.78 -5.37
CA VAL A 810 -22.32 16.05 -4.04
C VAL A 810 -21.15 16.22 -3.07
N GLN A 811 -20.90 17.46 -2.67
CA GLN A 811 -19.76 17.78 -1.82
C GLN A 811 -20.08 17.54 -0.34
N LYS A 812 -19.13 16.96 0.40
CA LYS A 812 -19.21 16.81 1.85
C LYS A 812 -18.85 18.12 2.54
N GLN A 813 -19.68 18.52 3.51
CA GLN A 813 -19.28 19.54 4.47
C GLN A 813 -18.21 18.99 5.44
N ALA A 814 -17.16 19.77 5.67
CA ALA A 814 -16.13 19.47 6.66
C ALA A 814 -16.73 19.33 8.08
N GLY A 815 -16.09 18.55 8.96
CA GLY A 815 -16.52 18.35 10.36
C GLY A 815 -17.79 17.51 10.57
N VAL A 816 -18.71 17.47 9.61
CA VAL A 816 -19.85 16.55 9.62
C VAL A 816 -19.32 15.11 9.49
N MET A 817 -19.64 14.22 10.45
CA MET A 817 -19.17 12.83 10.42
C MET A 817 -19.78 12.05 9.24
N SER A 818 -21.08 12.20 9.03
CA SER A 818 -21.84 11.58 7.96
C SER A 818 -23.14 12.34 7.71
N ARG A 819 -23.59 12.36 6.46
CA ARG A 819 -24.91 12.88 6.05
C ARG A 819 -25.56 11.87 5.12
N GLY A 820 -26.81 11.50 5.35
CA GLY A 820 -27.53 10.62 4.43
C GLY A 820 -27.83 11.36 3.12
N VAL A 821 -27.65 10.69 1.97
CA VAL A 821 -27.93 11.27 0.65
C VAL A 821 -28.67 10.26 -0.22
N ASN A 822 -29.82 10.68 -0.74
CA ASN A 822 -30.62 9.97 -1.72
C ASN A 822 -30.68 10.79 -3.01
N ILE A 823 -30.15 10.27 -4.11
CA ILE A 823 -30.22 10.89 -5.44
C ILE A 823 -31.27 10.14 -6.27
N LYS A 824 -32.27 10.86 -6.77
CA LYS A 824 -33.28 10.37 -7.71
C LYS A 824 -33.17 11.16 -9.01
N LEU A 825 -32.91 10.45 -10.09
CA LEU A 825 -32.77 10.99 -11.44
C LEU A 825 -33.90 10.41 -12.30
N GLN A 826 -34.71 11.30 -12.87
CA GLN A 826 -35.86 10.97 -13.72
C GLN A 826 -35.58 11.42 -15.15
N PHE A 827 -35.89 10.59 -16.13
CA PHE A 827 -35.63 10.80 -17.56
C PHE A 827 -36.64 10.02 -18.41
N PRO A 828 -36.80 10.31 -19.71
CA PRO A 828 -37.72 9.57 -20.56
C PRO A 828 -37.37 8.08 -20.62
N SER A 829 -38.37 7.20 -20.46
CA SER A 829 -38.20 5.73 -20.46
C SER A 829 -37.65 5.16 -21.77
N SER A 830 -37.65 5.95 -22.85
CA SER A 830 -36.98 5.65 -24.11
C SER A 830 -35.44 5.68 -24.04
N TRP A 831 -34.84 6.25 -22.98
CA TRP A 831 -33.38 6.36 -22.87
C TRP A 831 -32.81 5.24 -22.02
N ASN A 832 -31.66 4.69 -22.43
CA ASN A 832 -30.88 3.80 -21.58
C ASN A 832 -29.91 4.62 -20.74
N ALA A 833 -29.74 4.28 -19.47
CA ALA A 833 -28.83 4.97 -18.55
C ALA A 833 -27.88 3.97 -17.85
N LYS A 834 -26.58 4.28 -17.82
CA LYS A 834 -25.56 3.55 -17.06
C LYS A 834 -24.83 4.53 -16.16
N ALA A 835 -24.85 4.28 -14.84
CA ALA A 835 -24.15 5.12 -13.86
C ALA A 835 -22.85 4.49 -13.36
N THR A 836 -21.84 5.33 -13.14
CA THR A 836 -20.62 5.03 -12.38
C THR A 836 -20.50 6.02 -11.22
N ILE A 837 -19.94 5.59 -10.09
CA ILE A 837 -19.89 6.40 -8.86
C ILE A 837 -18.50 6.35 -8.25
N SER A 838 -17.84 7.50 -8.13
CA SER A 838 -16.51 7.63 -7.50
C SER A 838 -15.51 6.56 -7.99
N ASP A 839 -15.43 6.42 -9.31
CA ASP A 839 -14.64 5.43 -10.07
C ASP A 839 -14.98 3.94 -9.84
N LYS A 840 -16.20 3.64 -9.35
CA LYS A 840 -16.75 2.27 -9.28
C LYS A 840 -17.77 2.03 -10.40
N ASP A 841 -17.51 1.02 -11.22
CA ASP A 841 -18.38 0.60 -12.33
C ASP A 841 -19.73 -0.02 -11.92
N SER A 842 -19.90 -0.42 -10.65
CA SER A 842 -21.18 -0.91 -10.15
C SER A 842 -21.29 -0.86 -8.61
N VAL A 843 -22.09 0.07 -8.08
CA VAL A 843 -22.34 0.18 -6.63
C VAL A 843 -23.66 -0.49 -6.26
N LYS A 844 -23.68 -1.20 -5.11
CA LYS A 844 -24.93 -1.72 -4.53
C LYS A 844 -25.83 -0.54 -4.18
N GLY A 845 -27.10 -0.57 -4.61
CA GLY A 845 -28.07 0.48 -4.29
C GLY A 845 -28.30 1.51 -5.37
N VAL A 846 -27.75 1.32 -6.59
CA VAL A 846 -28.31 1.94 -7.80
C VAL A 846 -29.45 1.04 -8.31
N VAL A 847 -30.68 1.54 -8.28
CA VAL A 847 -31.84 0.91 -8.92
C VAL A 847 -32.17 1.69 -10.18
N ALA A 848 -32.09 1.04 -11.33
CA ALA A 848 -32.51 1.60 -12.61
C ALA A 848 -33.76 0.84 -13.09
N SER A 849 -34.84 1.58 -13.38
CA SER A 849 -36.12 1.05 -13.85
C SER A 849 -36.86 2.12 -14.65
N ASP A 850 -37.26 1.81 -15.89
CA ASP A 850 -38.20 2.55 -16.74
C ASP A 850 -38.18 4.08 -16.59
N GLY A 851 -37.05 4.72 -16.94
CA GLY A 851 -36.90 6.18 -16.89
C GLY A 851 -36.55 6.75 -15.51
N GLN A 852 -36.17 5.91 -14.54
CA GLN A 852 -35.70 6.36 -13.23
C GLN A 852 -34.40 5.66 -12.82
N LEU A 853 -33.54 6.42 -12.14
CA LEU A 853 -32.35 5.94 -11.45
C LEU A 853 -32.36 6.48 -10.02
N GLU A 854 -32.27 5.61 -9.03
CA GLU A 854 -32.16 5.97 -7.62
C GLU A 854 -30.86 5.44 -7.01
N TYR A 855 -30.14 6.28 -6.28
CA TYR A 855 -28.92 5.94 -5.56
C TYR A 855 -29.00 6.41 -4.10
N ASN A 856 -28.82 5.48 -3.17
CA ASN A 856 -28.77 5.74 -1.73
C ASN A 856 -27.34 5.60 -1.19
N THR A 857 -26.85 6.60 -0.45
CA THR A 857 -25.51 6.59 0.13
C THR A 857 -25.40 7.37 1.43
N THR A 858 -24.25 7.25 2.08
CA THR A 858 -23.84 8.04 3.25
C THR A 858 -22.60 8.82 2.90
N LEU A 859 -22.69 10.15 2.94
CA LEU A 859 -21.67 11.08 2.50
C LEU A 859 -20.55 11.18 3.56
N LEU A 860 -19.54 10.31 3.43
CA LEU A 860 -18.32 10.30 4.26
C LEU A 860 -17.17 11.12 3.66
N ARG A 861 -17.31 11.49 2.39
CA ARG A 861 -16.40 12.29 1.54
C ARG A 861 -17.22 12.84 0.38
N ASP A 862 -16.59 13.63 -0.49
CA ASP A 862 -17.20 14.04 -1.76
C ASP A 862 -17.53 12.81 -2.61
N GLU A 863 -18.76 12.77 -3.16
CA GLU A 863 -19.21 11.70 -4.04
C GLU A 863 -19.50 12.25 -5.44
N PHE A 864 -18.93 11.58 -6.44
CA PHE A 864 -19.06 11.92 -7.85
C PHE A 864 -19.93 10.86 -8.53
N LEU A 865 -21.05 11.28 -9.12
CA LEU A 865 -21.94 10.45 -9.91
C LEU A 865 -21.80 10.83 -11.38
N THR A 866 -21.42 9.89 -12.24
CA THR A 866 -21.47 10.06 -13.70
C THR A 866 -22.55 9.14 -14.26
N VAL A 867 -23.44 9.66 -15.10
CA VAL A 867 -24.50 8.89 -15.77
C VAL A 867 -24.38 9.08 -17.28
N TYR A 868 -24.12 7.99 -17.98
CA TYR A 868 -24.09 7.93 -19.44
C TYR A 868 -25.46 7.54 -19.96
N PHE A 869 -25.95 8.28 -20.95
CA PHE A 869 -27.24 8.07 -21.58
C PHE A 869 -27.09 7.74 -23.06
N THR A 870 -27.94 6.83 -23.56
CA THR A 870 -28.11 6.58 -25.00
C THR A 870 -29.59 6.62 -25.41
N LYS A 871 -29.82 7.07 -26.65
CA LYS A 871 -31.11 7.10 -27.36
C LYS A 871 -31.13 6.11 -28.52
#